data_AF-A0A166X4J8-F1
#
_entry.id   AF-A0A166X4J8-F1
#
_cell.length_a   1.000
_cell.length_b   1.000
_cell.length_c   1.000
_cell.angle_alpha   90.00
_cell.angle_beta   90.00
_cell.angle_gamma   90.00
#
_symmetry.space_group_name_H-M   'P 1'
#
loop_
_entity.id
_entity.type
_entity.pdbx_description
1 polymer ?
#
loop_
_entity_poly.entity_id
_entity_poly.type
_entity_poly.pdbx_seq_one_letter_code
_entity_poly.pdbx_strand_id
1 'polypeptide(L)'
;MSTSMESTPEPHPARISYTIAGCSEFSGRYEASNIMIDCPMDQTSRWSGAHHVPGVRQWMLLRLEKLSVLTSITFGKFHKTHPCNMKEFKIYVGMDEDNMAQILHSSLKNDAAPETFTLSRVNRTGVPFPTQYIRIVPISAYGQSFHTSIWHVSLAGIVDETYVSNICKNFEEHRESTILLHILKHLRQRRLLTSYQSILSNSAARLEHPLVTKLHTALVLQGDWAGTEALLLKLSQAGLFDEYLRASQARASWKRITGADPDGDIPCKRGGHAMCIDQGKQKIYLFGGWDGQKSLDDFWVYDIQEDQWTLLSRNSSTEKNGPEPRSCHKMVFDAKTGCIFMLGRLGDKDAREYAEGLDRRHRIPGEDERTVPFCSEFHRYHTRGLDAGKWDLLSFDTASAGGPPLIFDHQMVMDCDAQAIYVFGGRVVDGDWNSSKYSGLYSYSVRTSKWKMHQPNDSAIPSRFGHSMVLDNESHMLYIFAGQREDKYLSDMYAYNINTNSAMELFANFSNNGGPDACFTQRAVLDKELKEIYTFCGLTRTQNLGSLTVLRSDALNWVYRYAEIPGKWTEILPPVQTAPSPQSAPSSAAPNEPLPRYAHQVVYDEGTKTVYMHGGNAGLGSGNDEGMERREGSFSGEFGETEEDRRARGLDGTGERRLDDFWSMTLSRPASKEIIRRATYEIRKQQFREMCSDASQNQVKALTFLRKEVYSTVDHNDPVEAADYRALLTHLLMPAPSTPSRRPSDGEAGSEPPRKRSRPSTPEDTWTSELGIDIDIHEDRASTPTLAPTSPAPRRALIKMEEDAEERGLRKDGNPVSGDAFRQRTKVFEGLMAFVGDGEKQPEGGLVDFVNNIGESW
;
A
#
# COMPACT_ATOMS: atom_id res chain seq x y z
N MET A 1 -25.90 -14.15 -12.35
CA MET A 1 -27.09 -13.28 -12.36
C MET A 1 -27.17 -12.65 -10.99
N SER A 2 -26.83 -11.36 -10.85
CA SER A 2 -26.95 -10.66 -9.58
C SER A 2 -28.41 -10.26 -9.38
N THR A 3 -29.14 -11.04 -8.59
CA THR A 3 -30.40 -10.57 -8.02
C THR A 3 -30.06 -9.37 -7.14
N SER A 4 -30.44 -8.17 -7.57
CA SER A 4 -30.49 -6.99 -6.72
C SER A 4 -31.44 -7.29 -5.56
N MET A 5 -30.88 -7.62 -4.40
CA MET A 5 -31.68 -7.73 -3.18
C MET A 5 -32.24 -6.35 -2.86
N GLU A 6 -33.56 -6.24 -2.76
CA GLU A 6 -34.20 -5.11 -2.08
C GLU A 6 -33.60 -5.01 -0.67
N SER A 7 -32.84 -3.96 -0.42
CA SER A 7 -32.20 -3.72 0.87
C SER A 7 -33.28 -3.41 1.91
N THR A 8 -33.61 -4.40 2.75
CA THR A 8 -34.28 -4.11 4.03
C THR A 8 -33.45 -3.07 4.78
N PRO A 9 -34.05 -1.99 5.28
CA PRO A 9 -33.30 -0.95 5.99
C PRO A 9 -32.56 -1.54 7.19
N GLU A 10 -31.27 -1.22 7.32
CA GLU A 10 -30.40 -1.75 8.37
C GLU A 10 -30.91 -1.29 9.76
N PRO A 11 -31.15 -2.22 10.71
CA PRO A 11 -31.59 -1.85 12.05
C PRO A 11 -30.53 -1.05 12.82
N HIS A 12 -30.97 -0.19 13.74
CA HIS A 12 -30.05 0.56 14.58
C HIS A 12 -29.28 -0.35 15.55
N PRO A 13 -27.96 -0.13 15.74
CA PRO A 13 -27.17 -0.87 16.72
C PRO A 13 -27.67 -0.64 18.15
N ALA A 14 -27.72 -1.71 18.93
CA ALA A 14 -28.07 -1.71 20.34
C ALA A 14 -26.91 -2.25 21.19
N ARG A 15 -26.97 -2.02 22.51
CA ARG A 15 -26.00 -2.60 23.44
C ARG A 15 -26.17 -4.11 23.50
N ILE A 16 -25.05 -4.85 23.43
CA ILE A 16 -25.03 -6.31 23.47
C ILE A 16 -24.55 -6.80 24.83
N SER A 17 -25.31 -7.73 25.42
CA SER A 17 -24.93 -8.46 26.63
C SER A 17 -24.02 -9.65 26.30
N TYR A 18 -23.07 -9.92 27.18
CA TYR A 18 -22.11 -11.01 27.04
C TYR A 18 -21.74 -11.62 28.39
N THR A 19 -21.22 -12.83 28.36
CA THR A 19 -20.62 -13.53 29.51
C THR A 19 -19.15 -13.81 29.25
N ILE A 20 -18.36 -14.03 30.30
CA ILE A 20 -16.97 -14.47 30.17
C ILE A 20 -16.96 -15.98 29.92
N ALA A 21 -16.55 -16.40 28.73
CA ALA A 21 -16.41 -17.80 28.35
C ALA A 21 -15.05 -18.40 28.76
N GLY A 22 -14.01 -17.56 28.80
CA GLY A 22 -12.70 -17.97 29.25
C GLY A 22 -11.73 -16.81 29.33
N CYS A 23 -10.60 -16.99 30.02
CA CYS A 23 -9.50 -16.03 30.00
C CYS A 23 -8.19 -16.74 30.34
N SER A 24 -7.07 -16.11 29.98
CA SER A 24 -5.76 -16.47 30.52
C SER A 24 -5.68 -16.15 32.00
N GLU A 25 -4.73 -16.80 32.69
CA GLU A 25 -4.48 -16.58 34.12
C GLU A 25 -4.40 -15.09 34.49
N PHE A 26 -5.02 -14.76 35.61
CA PHE A 26 -5.15 -13.39 36.11
C PHE A 26 -4.53 -13.23 37.49
N SER A 27 -4.18 -11.99 37.83
CA SER A 27 -3.48 -11.66 39.07
C SER A 27 -4.46 -11.45 40.23
N GLY A 28 -4.36 -12.29 41.27
CA GLY A 28 -5.09 -12.12 42.54
C GLY A 28 -6.59 -11.90 42.37
N ARG A 29 -7.09 -10.75 42.82
CA ARG A 29 -8.51 -10.36 42.80
C ARG A 29 -9.01 -9.72 41.49
N TYR A 30 -8.16 -9.63 40.46
CA TYR A 30 -8.48 -8.99 39.19
C TYR A 30 -9.09 -10.00 38.20
N GLU A 31 -10.21 -10.59 38.58
CA GLU A 31 -10.94 -11.59 37.81
C GLU A 31 -11.52 -11.02 36.50
N ALA A 32 -11.83 -11.90 35.55
CA ALA A 32 -12.35 -11.49 34.25
C ALA A 32 -13.78 -10.92 34.32
N SER A 33 -14.60 -11.33 35.28
CA SER A 33 -15.96 -10.81 35.48
C SER A 33 -15.99 -9.30 35.77
N ASN A 34 -14.91 -8.75 36.31
CA ASN A 34 -14.81 -7.32 36.67
C ASN A 34 -14.97 -6.38 35.46
N ILE A 35 -14.63 -6.83 34.24
CA ILE A 35 -14.71 -5.97 33.05
C ILE A 35 -16.15 -5.67 32.61
N MET A 36 -17.14 -6.38 33.15
CA MET A 36 -18.54 -6.20 32.76
C MET A 36 -19.17 -4.96 33.40
N ILE A 37 -18.55 -4.41 34.44
CA ILE A 37 -19.06 -3.27 35.22
C ILE A 37 -18.13 -2.08 35.02
N ASP A 38 -18.68 -0.94 34.63
CA ASP A 38 -17.92 0.29 34.46
C ASP A 38 -17.83 1.06 35.79
N CYS A 39 -16.77 0.80 36.56
CA CYS A 39 -16.48 1.47 37.83
C CYS A 39 -15.11 2.16 37.79
N PRO A 40 -14.95 3.27 37.06
CA PRO A 40 -13.64 3.90 36.78
C PRO A 40 -12.94 4.46 38.04
N MET A 41 -13.67 4.61 39.14
CA MET A 41 -13.14 5.08 40.44
C MET A 41 -12.59 3.94 41.32
N ASP A 42 -12.96 2.69 41.02
CA ASP A 42 -12.53 1.52 41.79
C ASP A 42 -11.34 0.83 41.10
N GLN A 43 -10.18 0.85 41.75
CA GLN A 43 -8.97 0.24 41.22
C GLN A 43 -9.08 -1.29 41.08
N THR A 44 -10.03 -1.92 41.77
CA THR A 44 -10.26 -3.36 41.74
C THR A 44 -11.20 -3.80 40.62
N SER A 45 -11.97 -2.89 40.03
CA SER A 45 -12.89 -3.15 38.92
C SER A 45 -12.16 -3.29 37.59
N ARG A 46 -11.31 -4.32 37.50
CA ARG A 46 -10.56 -4.66 36.29
C ARG A 46 -10.20 -6.13 36.26
N TRP A 47 -9.96 -6.62 35.06
CA TRP A 47 -9.14 -7.80 34.86
C TRP A 47 -7.68 -7.40 34.72
N SER A 48 -6.75 -8.23 35.21
CA SER A 48 -5.31 -8.03 35.02
C SER A 48 -4.61 -9.36 34.85
N GLY A 49 -3.84 -9.53 33.78
CA GLY A 49 -3.17 -10.80 33.52
C GLY A 49 -2.09 -11.14 34.55
N ALA A 50 -1.85 -12.43 34.79
CA ALA A 50 -0.91 -12.93 35.80
C ALA A 50 0.57 -12.82 35.39
N HIS A 51 0.85 -12.77 34.09
CA HIS A 51 2.21 -12.85 33.54
C HIS A 51 2.67 -11.49 32.99
N HIS A 52 3.97 -11.23 33.06
CA HIS A 52 4.62 -10.05 32.46
C HIS A 52 5.68 -10.44 31.40
N VAL A 53 6.03 -11.73 31.33
CA VAL A 53 7.14 -12.24 30.52
C VAL A 53 6.82 -12.18 29.02
N PRO A 54 7.74 -11.68 28.17
CA PRO A 54 7.61 -11.80 26.72
C PRO A 54 7.48 -13.27 26.30
N GLY A 55 6.34 -13.64 25.71
CA GLY A 55 6.09 -14.99 25.18
C GLY A 55 4.79 -15.66 25.66
N VAL A 56 4.24 -15.26 26.81
CA VAL A 56 2.93 -15.77 27.27
C VAL A 56 1.81 -14.90 26.71
N ARG A 57 1.04 -15.45 25.77
CA ARG A 57 -0.09 -14.72 25.15
C ARG A 57 -1.27 -14.66 26.13
N GLN A 58 -1.58 -13.46 26.61
CA GLN A 58 -2.78 -13.20 27.39
C GLN A 58 -3.99 -13.04 26.49
N TRP A 59 -5.14 -13.51 26.94
CA TRP A 59 -6.37 -13.42 26.17
C TRP A 59 -7.61 -13.48 27.07
N MET A 60 -8.71 -12.95 26.57
CA MET A 60 -10.02 -13.04 27.19
C MET A 60 -11.05 -13.39 26.12
N LEU A 61 -11.90 -14.37 26.38
CA LEU A 61 -12.95 -14.85 25.50
C LEU A 61 -14.31 -14.49 26.09
N LEU A 62 -15.06 -13.72 25.34
CA LEU A 62 -16.42 -13.30 25.63
C LEU A 62 -17.38 -14.11 24.77
N ARG A 63 -18.52 -14.51 25.33
CA ARG A 63 -19.62 -15.14 24.61
C ARG A 63 -20.84 -14.25 24.69
N LEU A 64 -21.37 -13.86 23.52
CA LEU A 64 -22.58 -13.05 23.45
C LEU A 64 -23.79 -13.86 23.92
N GLU A 65 -24.71 -13.23 24.65
CA GLU A 65 -25.94 -13.92 25.10
C GLU A 65 -26.85 -14.29 23.92
N LYS A 66 -26.90 -13.40 22.92
CA LYS A 66 -27.59 -13.61 21.65
C LYS A 66 -26.62 -13.44 20.50
N LEU A 67 -26.83 -14.24 19.46
CA LEU A 67 -26.13 -14.09 18.20
C LEU A 67 -26.42 -12.71 17.61
N SER A 68 -25.36 -12.00 17.20
CA SER A 68 -25.47 -10.59 16.82
C SER A 68 -24.48 -10.24 15.71
N VAL A 69 -24.74 -9.16 14.98
CA VAL A 69 -23.76 -8.54 14.08
C VAL A 69 -23.07 -7.40 14.82
N LEU A 70 -21.85 -7.64 15.26
CA LEU A 70 -21.11 -6.71 16.12
C LEU A 70 -20.68 -5.45 15.35
N THR A 71 -21.00 -4.26 15.85
CA THR A 71 -20.67 -3.00 15.17
C THR A 71 -19.46 -2.30 15.77
N SER A 72 -19.33 -2.34 17.09
CA SER A 72 -18.28 -1.62 17.80
C SER A 72 -18.01 -2.21 19.19
N ILE A 73 -16.82 -1.94 19.68
CA ILE A 73 -16.38 -2.25 21.03
C ILE A 73 -15.86 -0.98 21.70
N THR A 74 -16.26 -0.77 22.95
CA THR A 74 -15.82 0.35 23.78
C THR A 74 -15.03 -0.18 24.96
N PHE A 75 -13.83 0.37 25.16
CA PHE A 75 -13.03 0.12 26.35
C PHE A 75 -13.21 1.27 27.33
N GLY A 76 -13.79 0.98 28.49
CA GLY A 76 -13.76 1.91 29.62
C GLY A 76 -12.37 1.93 30.25
N LYS A 77 -12.06 3.01 30.97
CA LYS A 77 -10.73 3.26 31.53
C LYS A 77 -10.83 3.70 32.97
N PHE A 78 -9.72 3.57 33.69
CA PHE A 78 -9.59 4.16 35.03
C PHE A 78 -9.69 5.69 34.95
N HIS A 79 -10.24 6.32 35.97
CA HIS A 79 -10.44 7.77 36.02
C HIS A 79 -9.13 8.61 35.96
N LYS A 80 -7.96 7.96 35.99
CA LYS A 80 -6.62 8.54 35.84
C LYS A 80 -5.76 7.65 34.94
N THR A 81 -4.67 8.22 34.42
CA THR A 81 -3.61 7.45 33.76
C THR A 81 -3.10 6.34 34.69
N HIS A 82 -2.89 5.14 34.17
CA HIS A 82 -2.44 4.01 34.98
C HIS A 82 -1.42 3.16 34.19
N PRO A 83 -0.29 2.73 34.80
CA PRO A 83 0.76 2.00 34.07
C PRO A 83 0.29 0.66 33.50
N CYS A 84 -0.64 -0.02 34.18
CA CYS A 84 -1.26 -1.25 33.68
C CYS A 84 -2.27 -1.05 32.54
N ASN A 85 -2.59 0.18 32.12
CA ASN A 85 -3.52 0.39 31.03
C ASN A 85 -3.04 -0.37 29.79
N MET A 86 -3.93 -1.16 29.20
CA MET A 86 -3.68 -1.81 27.93
C MET A 86 -3.31 -0.75 26.89
N LYS A 87 -2.17 -0.95 26.23
CA LYS A 87 -1.63 -0.07 25.21
C LYS A 87 -1.96 -0.63 23.84
N GLU A 88 -1.58 -1.87 23.56
CA GLU A 88 -1.76 -2.50 22.26
C GLU A 88 -2.55 -3.79 22.41
N PHE A 89 -3.45 -4.07 21.47
CA PHE A 89 -4.35 -5.23 21.54
C PHE A 89 -4.83 -5.69 20.16
N LYS A 90 -5.32 -6.93 20.12
CA LYS A 90 -6.01 -7.53 18.99
C LYS A 90 -7.39 -8.02 19.38
N ILE A 91 -8.31 -8.03 18.43
CA ILE A 91 -9.66 -8.58 18.58
C ILE A 91 -9.89 -9.62 17.49
N TYR A 92 -10.38 -10.78 17.93
CA TYR A 92 -10.85 -11.84 17.07
C TYR A 92 -12.34 -12.07 17.32
N VAL A 93 -13.08 -12.47 16.29
CA VAL A 93 -14.50 -12.79 16.39
C VAL A 93 -14.79 -14.08 15.63
N GLY A 94 -15.80 -14.81 16.08
CA GLY A 94 -16.18 -16.07 15.45
C GLY A 94 -17.55 -16.57 15.89
N MET A 95 -18.04 -17.57 15.16
CA MET A 95 -19.20 -18.37 15.56
C MET A 95 -18.83 -19.44 16.59
N ASP A 96 -17.60 -19.90 16.54
CA ASP A 96 -17.03 -20.93 17.40
C ASP A 96 -15.76 -20.43 18.09
N GLU A 97 -15.41 -20.99 19.25
CA GLU A 97 -14.24 -20.56 20.04
C GLU A 97 -12.88 -20.93 19.41
N ASP A 98 -12.86 -21.98 18.60
CA ASP A 98 -11.66 -22.50 17.95
C ASP A 98 -11.40 -21.86 16.57
N ASN A 99 -12.44 -21.29 15.95
CA ASN A 99 -12.38 -20.73 14.60
C ASN A 99 -12.80 -19.25 14.63
N MET A 100 -11.82 -18.38 14.88
CA MET A 100 -12.03 -16.94 15.01
C MET A 100 -11.12 -16.15 14.07
N ALA A 101 -11.67 -15.13 13.41
CA ALA A 101 -10.96 -14.24 12.50
C ALA A 101 -10.49 -12.97 13.23
N GLN A 102 -9.26 -12.53 12.96
CA GLN A 102 -8.76 -11.25 13.48
C GLN A 102 -9.44 -10.09 12.74
N ILE A 103 -10.16 -9.22 13.46
CA ILE A 103 -10.89 -8.10 12.86
C ILE A 103 -10.37 -6.72 13.25
N LEU A 104 -9.54 -6.63 14.29
CA LEU A 104 -8.93 -5.37 14.72
C LEU A 104 -7.58 -5.62 15.37
N HIS A 105 -6.60 -4.78 15.04
CA HIS A 105 -5.35 -4.61 15.80
C HIS A 105 -5.18 -3.11 15.98
N SER A 106 -5.20 -2.65 17.24
CA SER A 106 -5.17 -1.22 17.54
C SER A 106 -4.48 -0.94 18.87
N SER A 107 -4.47 0.34 19.27
CA SER A 107 -3.89 0.80 20.52
C SER A 107 -4.84 1.75 21.26
N LEU A 108 -4.80 1.70 22.59
CA LEU A 108 -5.53 2.61 23.48
C LEU A 108 -4.61 3.71 23.98
N LYS A 109 -5.15 4.90 24.25
CA LYS A 109 -4.46 6.01 24.91
C LYS A 109 -4.39 5.80 26.43
N ASN A 110 -3.31 6.30 27.06
CA ASN A 110 -3.18 6.28 28.52
C ASN A 110 -3.85 7.52 29.14
N ASP A 111 -5.17 7.56 29.15
CA ASP A 111 -5.98 8.62 29.75
C ASP A 111 -7.23 8.04 30.43
N ALA A 112 -8.16 8.90 30.84
CA ALA A 112 -9.40 8.52 31.50
C ALA A 112 -10.60 8.40 30.53
N ALA A 113 -10.44 8.78 29.27
CA ALA A 113 -11.55 8.85 28.33
C ALA A 113 -11.82 7.45 27.73
N PRO A 114 -13.07 6.94 27.78
CA PRO A 114 -13.39 5.68 27.12
C PRO A 114 -13.19 5.79 25.61
N GLU A 115 -12.68 4.73 24.99
CA GLU A 115 -12.40 4.70 23.54
C GLU A 115 -13.26 3.65 22.85
N THR A 116 -13.88 4.03 21.74
CA THR A 116 -14.76 3.16 20.94
C THR A 116 -14.14 2.89 19.58
N PHE A 117 -14.08 1.61 19.21
CA PHE A 117 -13.55 1.14 17.94
C PHE A 117 -14.68 0.53 17.11
N THR A 118 -14.79 0.95 15.86
CA THR A 118 -15.68 0.31 14.89
C THR A 118 -15.06 -1.00 14.43
N LEU A 119 -15.87 -2.04 14.34
CA LEU A 119 -15.43 -3.40 13.99
C LEU A 119 -15.88 -3.78 12.59
N SER A 120 -15.02 -4.50 11.85
CA SER A 120 -15.40 -5.05 10.55
C SER A 120 -16.51 -6.08 10.73
N ARG A 121 -17.57 -5.93 9.94
CA ARG A 121 -18.76 -6.80 9.96
C ARG A 121 -18.85 -7.70 8.74
N VAL A 122 -17.99 -7.45 7.76
CA VAL A 122 -17.89 -8.17 6.50
C VAL A 122 -16.56 -8.90 6.45
N ASN A 123 -16.56 -10.10 5.88
CA ASN A 123 -15.34 -10.84 5.59
C ASN A 123 -14.63 -10.22 4.37
N ARG A 124 -13.51 -10.81 3.96
CA ARG A 124 -12.72 -10.35 2.79
C ARG A 124 -13.52 -10.33 1.48
N THR A 125 -14.56 -11.16 1.36
CA THR A 125 -15.41 -11.24 0.18
C THR A 125 -16.62 -10.29 0.25
N GLY A 126 -16.69 -9.43 1.27
CA GLY A 126 -17.75 -8.44 1.46
C GLY A 126 -19.04 -9.02 2.04
N VAL A 127 -19.04 -10.28 2.46
CA VAL A 127 -20.20 -10.96 3.05
C VAL A 127 -20.26 -10.67 4.55
N PRO A 128 -21.39 -10.11 5.05
CA PRO A 128 -21.58 -9.92 6.48
C PRO A 128 -21.56 -11.26 7.23
N PHE A 129 -20.97 -11.28 8.43
CA PHE A 129 -20.92 -12.49 9.24
C PHE A 129 -21.51 -12.29 10.64
N PRO A 130 -22.20 -13.30 11.19
CA PRO A 130 -22.69 -13.28 12.56
C PRO A 130 -21.55 -13.51 13.57
N THR A 131 -21.67 -12.95 14.77
CA THR A 131 -20.69 -13.10 15.86
C THR A 131 -21.36 -13.73 17.07
N GLN A 132 -20.72 -14.76 17.64
CA GLN A 132 -21.13 -15.42 18.88
C GLN A 132 -20.04 -15.29 19.97
N TYR A 133 -18.77 -15.32 19.56
CA TYR A 133 -17.60 -15.24 20.43
C TYR A 133 -16.70 -14.08 20.04
N ILE A 134 -16.09 -13.44 21.04
CA ILE A 134 -15.12 -12.36 20.87
C ILE A 134 -13.89 -12.67 21.72
N ARG A 135 -12.70 -12.69 21.12
CA ARG A 135 -11.44 -12.87 21.82
C ARG A 135 -10.64 -11.58 21.81
N ILE A 136 -10.41 -11.01 22.99
CA ILE A 136 -9.54 -9.86 23.21
C ILE A 136 -8.16 -10.39 23.57
N VAL A 137 -7.13 -9.98 22.84
CA VAL A 137 -5.74 -10.39 23.05
C VAL A 137 -4.92 -9.14 23.38
N PRO A 138 -4.71 -8.83 24.67
CA PRO A 138 -3.82 -7.75 25.08
C PRO A 138 -2.38 -8.08 24.72
N ILE A 139 -1.68 -7.15 24.08
CA ILE A 139 -0.28 -7.31 23.64
C ILE A 139 0.67 -6.63 24.61
N SER A 140 0.38 -5.39 25.01
CA SER A 140 1.26 -4.62 25.90
C SER A 140 0.51 -3.66 26.82
N ALA A 141 1.14 -3.31 27.93
CA ALA A 141 0.73 -2.22 28.82
C ALA A 141 1.58 -0.97 28.58
N TYR A 142 1.15 0.18 29.10
CA TYR A 142 1.94 1.40 29.04
C TYR A 142 3.22 1.36 29.90
N GLY A 143 3.15 0.69 31.05
CA GLY A 143 4.30 0.44 31.91
C GLY A 143 5.08 -0.79 31.44
N GLN A 144 6.35 -0.62 31.09
CA GLN A 144 7.21 -1.69 30.57
C GLN A 144 7.41 -2.89 31.52
N SER A 145 7.07 -2.73 32.80
CA SER A 145 7.19 -3.74 33.87
C SER A 145 5.87 -4.08 34.56
N PHE A 146 4.75 -3.72 33.95
CA PHE A 146 3.42 -3.85 34.56
C PHE A 146 2.55 -4.87 33.81
N HIS A 147 1.71 -5.57 34.56
CA HIS A 147 0.66 -6.42 33.97
C HIS A 147 -0.30 -5.57 33.13
N THR A 148 -0.83 -6.17 32.08
CA THR A 148 -1.86 -5.54 31.26
C THR A 148 -3.23 -5.70 31.91
N SER A 149 -3.97 -4.60 32.01
CA SER A 149 -5.30 -4.55 32.60
C SER A 149 -6.35 -4.10 31.59
N ILE A 150 -7.53 -4.72 31.68
CA ILE A 150 -8.75 -4.29 31.00
C ILE A 150 -9.71 -3.84 32.10
N TRP A 151 -10.22 -2.61 32.01
CA TRP A 151 -11.07 -2.02 33.04
C TRP A 151 -12.54 -2.32 32.79
N HIS A 152 -13.03 -2.00 31.60
CA HIS A 152 -14.41 -2.26 31.22
C HIS A 152 -14.51 -2.51 29.72
N VAL A 153 -15.45 -3.37 29.32
CA VAL A 153 -15.81 -3.59 27.91
C VAL A 153 -17.32 -3.41 27.73
N SER A 154 -17.70 -2.58 26.77
CA SER A 154 -19.07 -2.46 26.29
C SER A 154 -19.13 -2.79 24.81
N LEU A 155 -20.16 -3.51 24.39
CA LEU A 155 -20.35 -3.97 23.02
C LEU A 155 -21.62 -3.34 22.45
N ALA A 156 -21.57 -2.93 21.19
CA ALA A 156 -22.75 -2.55 20.44
C ALA A 156 -22.81 -3.31 19.12
N GLY A 157 -24.02 -3.66 18.70
CA GLY A 157 -24.26 -4.40 17.48
C GLY A 157 -25.74 -4.55 17.16
N ILE A 158 -26.05 -5.20 16.05
CA ILE A 158 -27.43 -5.48 15.62
C ILE A 158 -27.85 -6.83 16.19
N VAL A 159 -28.96 -6.84 16.94
CA VAL A 159 -29.53 -8.02 17.61
C VAL A 159 -30.93 -8.36 17.05
N ASP A 160 -31.39 -7.64 16.03
CA ASP A 160 -32.68 -7.91 15.40
C ASP A 160 -32.71 -9.35 14.84
N GLU A 161 -33.64 -10.16 15.33
CA GLU A 161 -33.66 -11.60 15.05
C GLU A 161 -33.88 -11.89 13.56
N THR A 162 -34.66 -11.07 12.85
CA THR A 162 -34.92 -11.27 11.42
C THR A 162 -33.71 -10.91 10.58
N TYR A 163 -33.05 -9.80 10.89
CA TYR A 163 -31.83 -9.37 10.23
C TYR A 163 -30.68 -10.35 10.47
N VAL A 164 -30.42 -10.70 11.74
CA VAL A 164 -29.35 -11.64 12.11
C VAL A 164 -29.61 -13.02 11.49
N SER A 165 -30.84 -13.53 11.51
CA SER A 165 -31.17 -14.82 10.88
C SER A 165 -30.91 -14.80 9.37
N ASN A 166 -31.23 -13.70 8.67
CA ASN A 166 -30.93 -13.55 7.26
C ASN A 166 -29.41 -13.53 6.99
N ILE A 167 -28.64 -12.83 7.84
CA ILE A 167 -27.18 -12.81 7.75
C ILE A 167 -26.59 -14.20 8.01
N CYS A 168 -27.08 -14.94 9.02
CA CYS A 168 -26.65 -16.31 9.29
C CYS A 168 -26.88 -17.22 8.09
N LYS A 169 -28.08 -17.17 7.51
CA LYS A 169 -28.42 -17.96 6.33
C LYS A 169 -27.50 -17.65 5.16
N ASN A 170 -27.33 -16.37 4.83
CA ASN A 170 -26.44 -15.94 3.75
C ASN A 170 -24.98 -16.33 4.01
N PHE A 171 -24.54 -16.24 5.26
CA PHE A 171 -23.19 -16.64 5.66
C PHE A 171 -22.98 -18.16 5.55
N GLU A 172 -23.94 -18.97 5.98
CA GLU A 172 -23.92 -20.42 5.83
C GLU A 172 -23.92 -20.85 4.35
N GLU A 173 -24.79 -20.25 3.53
CA GLU A 173 -24.83 -20.48 2.08
C GLU A 173 -23.49 -20.10 1.41
N HIS A 174 -22.87 -19.00 1.84
CA HIS A 174 -21.54 -18.59 1.35
C HIS A 174 -20.44 -19.58 1.77
N ARG A 175 -20.47 -20.07 3.01
CA ARG A 175 -19.52 -21.09 3.51
C ARG A 175 -19.67 -22.40 2.74
N GLU A 176 -20.90 -22.87 2.57
CA GLU A 176 -21.21 -24.09 1.82
C GLU A 176 -20.72 -23.95 0.38
N SER A 177 -21.00 -22.81 -0.27
CA SER A 177 -20.53 -22.52 -1.62
C SER A 177 -19.00 -22.57 -1.70
N THR A 178 -18.29 -21.89 -0.78
CA THR A 178 -16.83 -21.87 -0.74
C THR A 178 -16.23 -23.27 -0.57
N ILE A 179 -16.79 -24.07 0.34
CA ILE A 179 -16.38 -25.46 0.58
C ILE A 179 -16.60 -26.30 -0.68
N LEU A 180 -17.77 -26.18 -1.31
CA LEU A 180 -18.11 -26.90 -2.54
C LEU A 180 -17.11 -26.58 -3.66
N LEU A 181 -16.70 -25.31 -3.81
CA LEU A 181 -15.69 -24.93 -4.80
C LEU A 181 -14.33 -25.58 -4.54
N HIS A 182 -13.89 -25.67 -3.29
CA HIS A 182 -12.65 -26.36 -2.93
C HIS A 182 -12.73 -27.87 -3.18
N ILE A 183 -13.89 -28.48 -2.92
CA ILE A 183 -14.15 -29.90 -3.26
C ILE A 183 -14.06 -30.10 -4.77
N LEU A 184 -14.73 -29.27 -5.57
CA LEU A 184 -14.70 -29.34 -7.02
C LEU A 184 -13.27 -29.20 -7.57
N LYS A 185 -12.50 -28.23 -7.07
CA LYS A 185 -11.07 -28.08 -7.40
C LYS A 185 -10.28 -29.34 -7.06
N HIS A 186 -10.47 -29.90 -5.86
CA HIS A 186 -9.77 -31.11 -5.43
C HIS A 186 -10.08 -32.32 -6.32
N LEU A 187 -11.35 -32.54 -6.65
CA LEU A 187 -11.76 -33.62 -7.54
C LEU A 187 -11.11 -33.49 -8.92
N ARG A 188 -11.10 -32.27 -9.48
CA ARG A 188 -10.43 -31.99 -10.76
C ARG A 188 -8.92 -32.27 -10.71
N GLN A 189 -8.22 -31.79 -9.67
CA GLN A 189 -6.78 -32.02 -9.49
C GLN A 189 -6.41 -33.49 -9.26
N ARG A 190 -7.34 -34.29 -8.73
CA ARG A 190 -7.17 -35.74 -8.50
C ARG A 190 -7.68 -36.59 -9.66
N ARG A 191 -8.05 -35.98 -10.79
CA ARG A 191 -8.52 -36.67 -12.01
C ARG A 191 -9.83 -37.44 -11.80
N LEU A 192 -10.67 -37.01 -10.85
CA LEU A 192 -11.99 -37.58 -10.56
C LEU A 192 -13.09 -36.81 -11.29
N LEU A 193 -13.02 -36.79 -12.63
CA LEU A 193 -13.81 -35.90 -13.47
C LEU A 193 -15.29 -36.28 -13.57
N THR A 194 -15.62 -37.59 -13.51
CA THR A 194 -17.01 -38.05 -13.51
C THR A 194 -17.76 -37.49 -12.29
N SER A 195 -17.17 -37.58 -11.10
CA SER A 195 -17.76 -37.04 -9.87
C SER A 195 -17.84 -35.52 -9.92
N TYR A 196 -16.81 -34.86 -10.44
CA TYR A 196 -16.78 -33.41 -10.65
C TYR A 196 -17.96 -32.94 -11.53
N GLN A 197 -18.21 -33.59 -12.67
CA GLN A 197 -19.34 -33.25 -13.56
C GLN A 197 -20.69 -33.57 -12.93
N SER A 198 -20.79 -34.69 -12.20
CA SER A 198 -22.01 -35.04 -11.47
C SER A 198 -22.38 -33.97 -10.43
N ILE A 199 -21.40 -33.38 -9.75
CA ILE A 199 -21.68 -32.33 -8.76
C ILE A 199 -22.03 -31.01 -9.46
N LEU A 200 -21.30 -30.62 -10.52
CA LEU A 200 -21.60 -29.40 -11.26
C LEU A 200 -22.98 -29.42 -11.94
N SER A 201 -23.37 -30.55 -12.51
CA SER A 201 -24.69 -30.68 -13.16
C SER A 201 -25.87 -30.62 -12.17
N ASN A 202 -25.63 -30.97 -10.90
CA ASN A 202 -26.63 -30.95 -9.84
C ASN A 202 -26.52 -29.72 -8.92
N SER A 203 -25.63 -28.76 -9.23
CA SER A 203 -25.46 -27.54 -8.43
C SER A 203 -25.51 -26.31 -9.33
N ALA A 204 -25.87 -25.16 -8.76
CA ALA A 204 -25.74 -23.87 -9.44
C ALA A 204 -24.32 -23.29 -9.34
N ALA A 205 -23.36 -24.06 -8.80
CA ALA A 205 -22.02 -23.58 -8.50
C ALA A 205 -21.20 -23.39 -9.79
N ARG A 206 -20.58 -22.22 -9.91
CA ARG A 206 -19.60 -21.91 -10.96
C ARG A 206 -18.21 -21.91 -10.35
N LEU A 207 -17.38 -22.91 -10.68
CA LEU A 207 -16.01 -22.99 -10.15
C LEU A 207 -15.14 -21.82 -10.59
N GLU A 208 -15.28 -21.40 -11.85
CA GLU A 208 -14.43 -20.42 -12.50
C GLU A 208 -15.10 -19.94 -13.80
N HIS A 209 -14.49 -18.97 -14.48
CA HIS A 209 -14.98 -18.49 -15.76
C HIS A 209 -14.96 -19.59 -16.84
N PRO A 210 -15.95 -19.69 -17.75
CA PRO A 210 -15.99 -20.73 -18.78
C PRO A 210 -14.76 -20.79 -19.71
N LEU A 211 -14.08 -19.64 -19.94
CA LEU A 211 -12.82 -19.62 -20.70
C LEU A 211 -11.67 -20.29 -19.93
N VAL A 212 -11.64 -20.16 -18.60
CA VAL A 212 -10.66 -20.84 -17.75
C VAL A 212 -10.90 -22.36 -17.77
N THR A 213 -12.15 -22.80 -17.75
CA THR A 213 -12.48 -24.23 -17.88
C THR A 213 -12.08 -24.79 -19.25
N LYS A 214 -12.25 -23.99 -20.32
CA LYS A 214 -11.75 -24.35 -21.66
C LYS A 214 -10.22 -24.40 -21.69
N LEU A 215 -9.55 -23.47 -21.01
CA LEU A 215 -8.08 -23.46 -20.88
C LEU A 215 -7.58 -24.73 -20.19
N HIS A 216 -8.20 -25.12 -19.06
CA HIS A 216 -7.90 -26.37 -18.37
C HIS A 216 -8.08 -27.57 -19.31
N THR A 217 -9.20 -27.63 -20.03
CA THR A 217 -9.51 -28.75 -20.93
C THR A 217 -8.47 -28.86 -22.05
N ALA A 218 -8.16 -27.74 -22.73
CA ALA A 218 -7.19 -27.72 -23.81
C ALA A 218 -5.77 -28.07 -23.32
N LEU A 219 -5.31 -27.44 -22.24
CA LEU A 219 -3.96 -27.61 -21.72
C LEU A 219 -3.77 -28.95 -21.00
N VAL A 220 -4.61 -29.24 -20.00
CA VAL A 220 -4.41 -30.37 -19.08
C VAL A 220 -4.89 -31.67 -19.70
N LEU A 221 -6.14 -31.69 -20.19
CA LEU A 221 -6.78 -32.92 -20.66
C LEU A 221 -6.38 -33.29 -22.09
N GLN A 222 -6.30 -32.30 -22.99
CA GLN A 222 -6.07 -32.56 -24.43
C GLN A 222 -4.60 -32.39 -24.86
N GLY A 223 -3.82 -31.55 -24.18
CA GLY A 223 -2.48 -31.16 -24.66
C GLY A 223 -2.53 -30.38 -25.98
N ASP A 224 -3.62 -29.64 -26.22
CA ASP A 224 -3.79 -28.76 -27.38
C ASP A 224 -3.05 -27.44 -27.14
N TRP A 225 -1.75 -27.42 -27.41
CA TRP A 225 -0.88 -26.27 -27.17
C TRP A 225 -1.33 -25.03 -27.96
N ALA A 226 -1.65 -25.20 -29.25
CA ALA A 226 -2.07 -24.10 -30.12
C ALA A 226 -3.44 -23.53 -29.69
N GLY A 227 -4.40 -24.39 -29.35
CA GLY A 227 -5.69 -23.98 -28.81
C GLY A 227 -5.55 -23.26 -27.46
N THR A 228 -4.60 -23.70 -26.62
CA THR A 228 -4.29 -23.06 -25.33
C THR A 228 -3.74 -21.65 -25.53
N GLU A 229 -2.76 -21.45 -26.42
CA GLU A 229 -2.22 -20.11 -26.74
C GLU A 229 -3.32 -19.18 -27.29
N ALA A 230 -4.19 -19.67 -28.18
CA ALA A 230 -5.31 -18.89 -28.70
C ALA A 230 -6.35 -18.52 -27.63
N LEU A 231 -6.52 -19.34 -26.59
CA LEU A 231 -7.40 -19.04 -25.47
C LEU A 231 -6.85 -17.88 -24.62
N LEU A 232 -5.53 -17.74 -24.46
CA LEU A 232 -4.93 -16.62 -23.71
C LEU A 232 -5.33 -15.26 -24.27
N LEU A 233 -5.40 -15.14 -25.60
CA LEU A 233 -5.90 -13.93 -26.26
C LEU A 233 -7.37 -13.66 -25.93
N LYS A 234 -8.21 -14.70 -25.88
CA LYS A 234 -9.63 -14.58 -25.51
C LYS A 234 -9.80 -14.22 -24.03
N LEU A 235 -8.98 -14.79 -23.15
CA LEU A 235 -8.92 -14.42 -21.72
C LEU A 235 -8.61 -12.92 -21.57
N SER A 236 -7.60 -12.43 -22.28
CA SER A 236 -7.25 -11.01 -22.30
C SER A 236 -8.36 -10.12 -22.85
N GLN A 237 -9.02 -10.52 -23.96
CA GLN A 237 -10.12 -9.76 -24.56
C GLN A 237 -11.36 -9.70 -23.67
N ALA A 238 -11.54 -10.70 -22.82
CA ALA A 238 -12.63 -10.76 -21.85
C ALA A 238 -12.30 -10.06 -20.51
N GLY A 239 -11.12 -9.42 -20.39
CA GLY A 239 -10.74 -8.66 -19.20
C GLY A 239 -10.30 -9.49 -18.00
N LEU A 240 -10.05 -10.81 -18.18
CA LEU A 240 -9.74 -11.70 -17.06
C LEU A 240 -8.37 -11.42 -16.40
N PHE A 241 -7.51 -10.64 -17.06
CA PHE A 241 -6.21 -10.23 -16.54
C PHE A 241 -6.22 -8.82 -15.90
N ASP A 242 -7.33 -8.09 -15.97
CA ASP A 242 -7.37 -6.66 -15.63
C ASP A 242 -7.09 -6.40 -14.15
N GLU A 243 -7.57 -7.28 -13.28
CA GLU A 243 -7.30 -7.20 -11.84
C GLU A 243 -5.81 -7.38 -11.52
N TYR A 244 -5.17 -8.39 -12.13
CA TYR A 244 -3.73 -8.61 -12.00
C TYR A 244 -2.92 -7.44 -12.56
N LEU A 245 -3.32 -6.90 -13.71
CA LEU A 245 -2.68 -5.75 -14.34
C LEU A 245 -2.77 -4.50 -13.45
N ARG A 246 -3.95 -4.26 -12.85
CA ARG A 246 -4.17 -3.16 -11.89
C ARG A 246 -3.36 -3.36 -10.61
N ALA A 247 -3.23 -4.60 -10.14
CA ALA A 247 -2.45 -4.93 -8.96
C ALA A 247 -0.94 -4.97 -9.19
N SER A 248 -0.50 -5.08 -10.45
CA SER A 248 0.91 -5.14 -10.83
C SER A 248 1.63 -3.86 -10.48
N GLN A 249 2.88 -3.96 -10.03
CA GLN A 249 3.66 -2.81 -9.60
C GLN A 249 3.84 -1.79 -10.72
N ALA A 250 3.58 -0.52 -10.42
CA ALA A 250 3.71 0.57 -11.37
C ALA A 250 5.16 1.05 -11.49
N ARG A 251 5.53 1.54 -12.68
CA ARG A 251 6.83 2.13 -12.96
C ARG A 251 6.66 3.58 -13.43
N ALA A 252 7.39 4.50 -12.80
CA ALA A 252 7.39 5.90 -13.18
C ALA A 252 8.21 6.14 -14.46
N SER A 253 7.68 6.97 -15.35
CA SER A 253 8.41 7.57 -16.46
C SER A 253 8.36 9.08 -16.30
N TRP A 254 9.52 9.69 -16.08
CA TRP A 254 9.69 11.12 -15.92
C TRP A 254 10.15 11.77 -17.23
N LYS A 255 9.58 12.93 -17.53
CA LYS A 255 10.02 13.80 -18.62
C LYS A 255 10.17 15.21 -18.08
N ARG A 256 11.34 15.81 -18.30
CA ARG A 256 11.56 17.22 -18.00
C ARG A 256 10.81 18.08 -19.01
N ILE A 257 10.11 19.07 -18.51
CA ILE A 257 9.43 20.08 -19.30
C ILE A 257 10.35 21.29 -19.42
N THR A 258 10.51 21.78 -20.64
CA THR A 258 11.44 22.88 -20.98
C THR A 258 10.75 24.05 -21.68
N GLY A 259 9.43 23.99 -21.82
CA GLY A 259 8.62 25.11 -22.29
C GLY A 259 8.95 26.38 -21.51
N ALA A 260 9.19 27.47 -22.22
CA ALA A 260 9.39 28.81 -21.67
C ALA A 260 8.31 29.75 -22.20
N ASP A 261 8.24 30.96 -21.68
CA ASP A 261 7.37 31.98 -22.27
C ASP A 261 7.97 32.53 -23.60
N PRO A 262 7.24 33.38 -24.36
CA PRO A 262 7.73 33.92 -25.63
C PRO A 262 9.04 34.72 -25.54
N ASP A 263 9.36 35.27 -24.36
CA ASP A 263 10.57 36.03 -24.09
C ASP A 263 11.70 35.14 -23.53
N GLY A 264 11.42 33.85 -23.29
CA GLY A 264 12.34 32.85 -22.73
C GLY A 264 12.34 32.79 -21.20
N ASP A 265 11.43 33.50 -20.53
CA ASP A 265 11.29 33.51 -19.08
C ASP A 265 10.56 32.25 -18.59
N ILE A 266 10.91 31.83 -17.37
CA ILE A 266 10.28 30.74 -16.62
C ILE A 266 10.11 31.15 -15.16
N PRO A 267 9.21 30.50 -14.39
CA PRO A 267 9.14 30.71 -12.95
C PRO A 267 10.50 30.48 -12.28
N CYS A 268 10.95 31.45 -11.46
CA CYS A 268 12.24 31.33 -10.78
C CYS A 268 12.27 30.18 -9.75
N LYS A 269 13.48 29.86 -9.27
CA LYS A 269 13.70 28.86 -8.20
C LYS A 269 12.90 29.21 -6.97
N ARG A 270 12.06 28.28 -6.49
CA ARG A 270 11.13 28.55 -5.38
C ARG A 270 10.68 27.30 -4.65
N GLY A 271 10.29 27.47 -3.39
CA GLY A 271 9.62 26.46 -2.57
C GLY A 271 8.40 27.04 -1.85
N GLY A 272 7.45 26.20 -1.46
CA GLY A 272 6.25 26.64 -0.73
C GLY A 272 5.28 27.47 -1.58
N HIS A 273 5.39 27.40 -2.91
CA HIS A 273 4.40 27.95 -3.84
C HIS A 273 3.15 27.06 -3.87
N ALA A 274 2.09 27.52 -4.54
CA ALA A 274 0.89 26.72 -4.77
C ALA A 274 0.66 26.50 -6.27
N MET A 275 0.07 25.35 -6.61
CA MET A 275 -0.33 25.02 -7.98
C MET A 275 -1.75 24.46 -8.01
N CYS A 276 -2.46 24.71 -9.10
CA CYS A 276 -3.72 24.03 -9.43
C CYS A 276 -3.85 23.84 -10.95
N ILE A 277 -4.68 22.91 -11.38
CA ILE A 277 -4.86 22.57 -12.81
C ILE A 277 -6.32 22.76 -13.24
N ASP A 278 -6.49 23.38 -14.41
CA ASP A 278 -7.73 23.40 -15.18
C ASP A 278 -7.65 22.30 -16.24
N GLN A 279 -8.09 21.09 -15.89
CA GLN A 279 -8.00 19.91 -16.76
C GLN A 279 -8.74 20.12 -18.09
N GLY A 280 -9.89 20.81 -18.06
CA GLY A 280 -10.72 21.06 -19.25
C GLY A 280 -10.08 22.03 -20.24
N LYS A 281 -9.21 22.93 -19.79
CA LYS A 281 -8.43 23.83 -20.64
C LYS A 281 -6.96 23.43 -20.77
N GLN A 282 -6.55 22.37 -20.09
CA GLN A 282 -5.16 21.88 -20.09
C GLN A 282 -4.17 22.99 -19.64
N LYS A 283 -4.53 23.70 -18.57
CA LYS A 283 -3.71 24.80 -18.01
C LYS A 283 -3.33 24.57 -16.57
N ILE A 284 -2.08 24.84 -16.21
CA ILE A 284 -1.56 24.72 -14.85
C ILE A 284 -1.21 26.12 -14.35
N TYR A 285 -1.77 26.51 -13.21
CA TYR A 285 -1.50 27.81 -12.59
C TYR A 285 -0.51 27.65 -11.44
N LEU A 286 0.41 28.60 -11.30
CA LEU A 286 1.42 28.64 -10.24
C LEU A 286 1.47 30.04 -9.63
N PHE A 287 1.39 30.12 -8.30
CA PHE A 287 1.44 31.40 -7.59
C PHE A 287 2.42 31.41 -6.42
N GLY A 288 3.17 32.51 -6.31
CA GLY A 288 3.95 32.88 -5.13
C GLY A 288 5.04 31.87 -4.74
N GLY A 289 5.24 31.69 -3.43
CA GLY A 289 6.30 30.88 -2.85
C GLY A 289 7.44 31.73 -2.27
N TRP A 290 8.58 31.09 -2.01
CA TRP A 290 9.78 31.74 -1.47
C TRP A 290 11.01 31.38 -2.30
N ASP A 291 11.77 32.39 -2.74
CA ASP A 291 12.93 32.25 -3.64
C ASP A 291 14.26 31.98 -2.92
N GLY A 292 14.28 32.11 -1.60
CA GLY A 292 15.50 32.05 -0.77
C GLY A 292 15.71 33.32 0.04
N GLN A 293 15.12 34.44 -0.39
CA GLN A 293 15.32 35.76 0.19
C GLN A 293 14.01 36.43 0.61
N LYS A 294 12.93 36.25 -0.17
CA LYS A 294 11.62 36.87 0.05
C LYS A 294 10.47 35.96 -0.38
N SER A 295 9.27 36.25 0.13
CA SER A 295 8.05 35.71 -0.47
C SER A 295 7.76 36.38 -1.81
N LEU A 296 7.07 35.64 -2.68
CA LEU A 296 6.71 36.04 -4.04
C LEU A 296 5.18 36.20 -4.17
N ASP A 297 4.76 37.06 -5.08
CA ASP A 297 3.36 37.31 -5.48
C ASP A 297 3.19 37.33 -7.01
N ASP A 298 4.15 36.76 -7.74
CA ASP A 298 4.06 36.54 -9.18
C ASP A 298 3.11 35.38 -9.50
N PHE A 299 2.42 35.50 -10.64
CA PHE A 299 1.39 34.56 -11.05
C PHE A 299 1.61 34.08 -12.48
N TRP A 300 1.76 32.77 -12.64
CA TRP A 300 2.10 32.13 -13.90
C TRP A 300 1.02 31.13 -14.32
N VAL A 301 0.91 30.91 -15.63
CA VAL A 301 0.15 29.81 -16.20
C VAL A 301 1.01 29.05 -17.21
N TYR A 302 0.94 27.73 -17.17
CA TYR A 302 1.49 26.83 -18.17
C TYR A 302 0.38 26.30 -19.06
N ASP A 303 0.54 26.42 -20.36
CA ASP A 303 -0.32 25.76 -21.34
C ASP A 303 0.31 24.40 -21.71
N ILE A 304 -0.38 23.31 -21.34
CA ILE A 304 0.13 21.94 -21.55
C ILE A 304 0.20 21.61 -23.05
N GLN A 305 -0.72 22.14 -23.85
CA GLN A 305 -0.81 21.82 -25.28
C GLN A 305 0.27 22.56 -26.07
N GLU A 306 0.48 23.84 -25.77
CA GLU A 306 1.48 24.67 -26.44
C GLU A 306 2.90 24.46 -25.87
N ASP A 307 3.03 23.76 -24.74
CA ASP A 307 4.30 23.56 -24.02
C ASP A 307 4.96 24.92 -23.66
N GLN A 308 4.18 25.86 -23.11
CA GLN A 308 4.63 27.25 -22.88
C GLN A 308 4.15 27.83 -21.55
N TRP A 309 5.04 28.58 -20.89
CA TRP A 309 4.69 29.43 -19.75
C TRP A 309 4.14 30.78 -20.23
N THR A 310 3.34 31.43 -19.38
CA THR A 310 2.91 32.80 -19.56
C THR A 310 2.81 33.47 -18.20
N LEU A 311 3.45 34.62 -18.06
CA LEU A 311 3.35 35.46 -16.89
C LEU A 311 2.03 36.23 -16.90
N LEU A 312 1.11 35.88 -15.99
CA LEU A 312 -0.17 36.57 -15.83
C LEU A 312 -0.02 37.87 -15.04
N SER A 313 0.80 37.85 -13.99
CA SER A 313 1.07 39.02 -13.16
C SER A 313 2.48 39.00 -12.60
N ARG A 314 3.20 40.12 -12.72
CA ARG A 314 4.53 40.30 -12.11
C ARG A 314 4.46 40.46 -10.60
N ASN A 315 3.48 41.22 -10.10
CA ASN A 315 3.28 41.48 -8.68
C ASN A 315 1.77 41.66 -8.42
N SER A 316 1.09 40.60 -8.01
CA SER A 316 -0.36 40.67 -7.79
C SER A 316 -0.76 41.60 -6.65
N SER A 317 0.13 41.91 -5.71
CA SER A 317 -0.10 42.92 -4.66
C SER A 317 -0.37 44.34 -5.19
N THR A 318 0.04 44.62 -6.44
CA THR A 318 -0.24 45.90 -7.10
C THR A 318 -1.61 45.95 -7.78
N GLU A 319 -2.28 44.81 -7.88
CA GLU A 319 -3.60 44.69 -8.46
C GLU A 319 -4.69 44.92 -7.41
N LYS A 320 -5.86 45.36 -7.86
CA LYS A 320 -6.99 45.54 -6.96
C LYS A 320 -7.42 44.19 -6.39
N ASN A 321 -7.41 44.09 -5.06
CA ASN A 321 -7.72 42.87 -4.30
C ASN A 321 -6.78 41.69 -4.59
N GLY A 322 -5.62 41.93 -5.20
CA GLY A 322 -4.64 40.87 -5.42
C GLY A 322 -3.96 40.45 -4.11
N PRO A 323 -3.53 39.18 -3.99
CA PRO A 323 -2.91 38.70 -2.76
C PRO A 323 -1.52 39.31 -2.55
N GLU A 324 -1.18 39.62 -1.30
CA GLU A 324 0.20 39.97 -0.93
C GLU A 324 1.18 38.79 -1.11
N PRO A 325 2.51 39.06 -1.20
CA PRO A 325 3.54 38.02 -1.24
C PRO A 325 3.38 36.98 -0.16
N ARG A 326 3.41 35.69 -0.55
CA ARG A 326 3.12 34.58 0.36
C ARG A 326 3.77 33.28 -0.03
N SER A 327 4.09 32.50 1.00
CA SER A 327 4.56 31.12 0.90
C SER A 327 3.74 30.19 1.80
N CYS A 328 3.87 28.87 1.59
CA CYS A 328 3.18 27.81 2.34
C CYS A 328 1.64 27.93 2.38
N HIS A 329 1.08 28.58 1.36
CA HIS A 329 -0.35 28.75 1.14
C HIS A 329 -0.88 27.64 0.22
N LYS A 330 -2.20 27.58 0.01
CA LYS A 330 -2.83 26.60 -0.90
C LYS A 330 -3.76 27.26 -1.90
N MET A 331 -3.92 26.60 -3.03
CA MET A 331 -4.72 27.03 -4.17
C MET A 331 -5.52 25.84 -4.71
N VAL A 332 -6.80 26.05 -5.02
CA VAL A 332 -7.67 25.04 -5.66
C VAL A 332 -8.43 25.64 -6.83
N PHE A 333 -8.68 24.83 -7.85
CA PHE A 333 -9.43 25.22 -9.04
C PHE A 333 -10.86 24.68 -8.98
N ASP A 334 -11.83 25.55 -9.26
CA ASP A 334 -13.22 25.17 -9.46
C ASP A 334 -13.53 25.09 -10.96
N ALA A 335 -13.63 23.88 -11.49
CA ALA A 335 -13.91 23.63 -12.90
C ALA A 335 -15.29 24.15 -13.34
N LYS A 336 -16.24 24.28 -12.41
CA LYS A 336 -17.61 24.71 -12.72
C LYS A 336 -17.70 26.21 -12.99
N THR A 337 -17.02 27.01 -12.18
CA THR A 337 -17.00 28.48 -12.32
C THR A 337 -15.79 28.99 -13.09
N GLY A 338 -14.73 28.20 -13.20
CA GLY A 338 -13.44 28.64 -13.72
C GLY A 338 -12.74 29.63 -12.79
N CYS A 339 -12.96 29.49 -11.48
CA CYS A 339 -12.33 30.31 -10.46
C CYS A 339 -11.20 29.54 -9.76
N ILE A 340 -10.21 30.27 -9.30
CA ILE A 340 -9.14 29.80 -8.43
C ILE A 340 -9.36 30.39 -7.05
N PHE A 341 -9.33 29.57 -6.01
CA PHE A 341 -9.45 30.02 -4.62
C PHE A 341 -8.13 29.84 -3.89
N MET A 342 -7.76 30.81 -3.05
CA MET A 342 -6.46 30.84 -2.38
C MET A 342 -6.58 31.24 -0.91
N LEU A 343 -5.91 30.49 -0.03
CA LEU A 343 -5.97 30.67 1.41
C LEU A 343 -4.61 30.42 2.08
N GLY A 344 -4.38 31.14 3.18
CA GLY A 344 -3.24 30.99 4.08
C GLY A 344 -1.97 31.67 3.59
N ARG A 345 -0.97 31.73 4.48
CA ARG A 345 0.40 32.20 4.21
C ARG A 345 1.30 32.01 5.43
N LEU A 346 2.60 31.88 5.18
CA LEU A 346 3.68 32.16 6.13
C LEU A 346 4.38 33.46 5.69
N GLY A 347 4.40 34.49 6.54
CA GLY A 347 5.02 35.78 6.24
C GLY A 347 6.55 35.77 6.36
N ASP A 348 7.23 36.74 5.76
CA ASP A 348 8.71 36.80 5.72
C ASP A 348 9.34 36.99 7.12
N LYS A 349 8.75 37.87 7.94
CA LYS A 349 9.16 38.08 9.35
C LYS A 349 8.92 36.81 10.17
N ASP A 350 7.73 36.23 10.02
CA ASP A 350 7.30 34.99 10.68
C ASP A 350 8.19 33.80 10.32
N ALA A 351 8.60 33.68 9.06
CA ALA A 351 9.50 32.61 8.62
C ALA A 351 10.89 32.71 9.25
N ARG A 352 11.42 33.93 9.42
CA ARG A 352 12.70 34.17 10.11
C ARG A 352 12.59 33.88 11.60
N GLU A 353 11.53 34.34 12.26
CA GLU A 353 11.28 34.05 13.67
C GLU A 353 11.05 32.56 13.92
N TYR A 354 10.33 31.88 13.03
CA TYR A 354 10.13 30.43 13.08
C TYR A 354 11.46 29.67 12.90
N ALA A 355 12.34 30.12 11.99
CA ALA A 355 13.65 29.51 11.78
C ALA A 355 14.63 29.80 12.94
N GLU A 356 14.59 31.00 13.53
CA GLU A 356 15.44 31.43 14.66
C GLU A 356 14.92 30.96 16.03
N GLY A 357 13.67 30.51 16.13
CA GLY A 357 12.97 30.08 17.35
C GLY A 357 13.54 28.84 18.05
N LEU A 358 14.63 28.27 17.53
CA LEU A 358 15.38 27.19 18.18
C LEU A 358 16.56 27.68 19.05
N ASP A 359 16.93 28.97 19.02
CA ASP A 359 18.12 29.44 19.76
C ASP A 359 18.11 30.88 20.32
N ARG A 360 17.03 31.33 21.00
CA ARG A 360 17.11 32.61 21.75
C ARG A 360 16.55 32.55 23.17
N ARG A 361 17.45 32.25 24.11
CA ARG A 361 17.57 33.02 25.36
C ARG A 361 18.22 34.36 24.98
N HIS A 362 17.60 35.48 25.29
CA HIS A 362 18.05 36.88 25.13
C HIS A 362 17.47 37.63 23.92
N ARG A 363 16.38 38.36 24.15
CA ARG A 363 16.28 39.75 23.67
C ARG A 363 15.40 40.61 24.57
N ILE A 364 15.82 41.87 24.67
CA ILE A 364 15.29 42.95 25.51
C ILE A 364 14.09 43.59 24.79
N PRO A 365 12.98 43.91 25.47
CA PRO A 365 11.82 44.52 24.85
C PRO A 365 11.97 46.04 24.78
N GLY A 366 11.81 46.60 23.58
CA GLY A 366 11.70 48.04 23.39
C GLY A 366 12.01 48.46 21.96
N GLU A 367 11.00 48.43 21.09
CA GLU A 367 10.82 49.41 20.01
C GLU A 367 9.40 49.28 19.44
N ASP A 368 8.72 50.41 19.27
CA ASP A 368 7.35 50.56 18.78
C ASP A 368 7.18 49.97 17.37
N GLU A 369 6.67 48.74 17.26
CA GLU A 369 6.17 48.20 15.99
C GLU A 369 4.64 48.25 15.97
N ARG A 370 4.08 48.99 15.00
CA ARG A 370 2.67 48.88 14.62
C ARG A 370 2.40 47.41 14.26
N THR A 371 1.73 46.68 15.14
CA THR A 371 1.36 45.28 14.95
C THR A 371 0.40 45.18 13.76
N VAL A 372 0.90 44.73 12.62
CA VAL A 372 0.04 44.35 11.49
C VAL A 372 -0.78 43.14 11.96
N PRO A 373 -2.11 43.18 11.91
CA PRO A 373 -2.93 42.08 12.39
C PRO A 373 -2.73 40.81 11.55
N PHE A 374 -2.67 39.65 12.21
CA PHE A 374 -2.58 38.34 11.57
C PHE A 374 -3.93 37.95 10.96
N CYS A 375 -4.22 38.45 9.77
CA CYS A 375 -5.49 38.24 9.08
C CYS A 375 -5.45 37.06 8.11
N SER A 376 -6.47 36.20 8.18
CA SER A 376 -6.63 35.05 7.29
C SER A 376 -7.38 35.45 6.02
N GLU A 377 -6.67 36.07 5.09
CA GLU A 377 -7.27 36.58 3.86
C GLU A 377 -7.65 35.44 2.91
N PHE A 378 -8.83 35.54 2.30
CA PHE A 378 -9.33 34.56 1.34
C PHE A 378 -9.64 35.20 0.01
N HIS A 379 -8.96 34.71 -1.04
CA HIS A 379 -8.97 35.33 -2.37
C HIS A 379 -9.60 34.42 -3.41
N ARG A 380 -10.13 35.04 -4.47
CA ARG A 380 -10.62 34.35 -5.67
C ARG A 380 -10.10 35.04 -6.92
N TYR A 381 -9.57 34.27 -7.86
CA TYR A 381 -9.18 34.74 -9.19
C TYR A 381 -10.09 34.14 -10.27
N HIS A 382 -10.46 34.95 -11.25
CA HIS A 382 -11.32 34.53 -12.37
C HIS A 382 -10.47 34.19 -13.60
N THR A 383 -10.53 32.95 -14.08
CA THR A 383 -9.81 32.53 -15.29
C THR A 383 -10.60 32.78 -16.59
N ARG A 384 -11.92 33.01 -16.46
CA ARG A 384 -12.86 33.09 -17.57
C ARG A 384 -14.06 33.97 -17.19
N GLY A 385 -14.88 34.33 -18.18
CA GLY A 385 -16.04 35.20 -17.99
C GLY A 385 -15.71 36.68 -18.07
N LEU A 386 -16.65 37.54 -17.66
CA LEU A 386 -16.53 39.01 -17.75
C LEU A 386 -15.44 39.59 -16.84
N ASP A 387 -15.10 38.88 -15.77
CA ASP A 387 -14.07 39.26 -14.80
C ASP A 387 -12.76 38.50 -14.97
N ALA A 388 -12.58 37.78 -16.08
CA ALA A 388 -11.34 37.09 -16.39
C ALA A 388 -10.12 38.00 -16.18
N GLY A 389 -9.11 37.50 -15.47
CA GLY A 389 -7.90 38.27 -15.15
C GLY A 389 -7.97 39.10 -13.87
N LYS A 390 -9.07 39.03 -13.09
CA LYS A 390 -9.24 39.85 -11.88
C LYS A 390 -9.29 39.02 -10.60
N TRP A 391 -8.91 39.66 -9.50
CA TRP A 391 -9.01 39.15 -8.13
C TRP A 391 -10.20 39.74 -7.36
N ASP A 392 -10.81 38.90 -6.53
CA ASP A 392 -11.75 39.29 -5.49
C ASP A 392 -11.16 38.91 -4.11
N LEU A 393 -11.27 39.84 -3.16
CA LEU A 393 -11.06 39.55 -1.74
C LEU A 393 -12.40 39.09 -1.14
N LEU A 394 -12.54 37.79 -0.92
CA LEU A 394 -13.77 37.19 -0.39
C LEU A 394 -13.92 37.42 1.11
N SER A 395 -12.81 37.44 1.85
CA SER A 395 -12.78 37.71 3.28
C SER A 395 -11.44 38.33 3.64
N PHE A 396 -11.47 39.41 4.39
CA PHE A 396 -10.26 40.00 4.98
C PHE A 396 -9.70 39.10 6.09
N ASP A 397 -10.57 38.47 6.88
CA ASP A 397 -10.19 37.49 7.88
C ASP A 397 -11.23 36.39 8.00
N THR A 398 -10.91 35.17 7.54
CA THR A 398 -11.82 34.03 7.62
C THR A 398 -12.18 33.64 9.04
N ALA A 399 -11.32 33.91 10.04
CA ALA A 399 -11.62 33.57 11.44
C ALA A 399 -12.86 34.32 11.94
N SER A 400 -12.92 35.63 11.65
CA SER A 400 -14.08 36.48 11.96
C SER A 400 -15.38 36.02 11.28
N ALA A 401 -15.29 35.28 10.18
CA ALA A 401 -16.42 34.75 9.41
C ALA A 401 -16.76 33.28 9.74
N GLY A 402 -16.20 32.72 10.83
CA GLY A 402 -16.41 31.34 11.26
C GLY A 402 -15.60 30.29 10.48
N GLY A 403 -14.61 30.73 9.71
CA GLY A 403 -13.63 29.91 9.02
C GLY A 403 -12.34 29.71 9.81
N PRO A 404 -11.29 29.15 9.18
CA PRO A 404 -10.02 28.93 9.85
C PRO A 404 -9.30 30.26 10.19
N PRO A 405 -8.44 30.28 11.21
CA PRO A 405 -7.50 31.39 11.45
C PRO A 405 -6.40 31.42 10.39
N LEU A 406 -5.49 32.39 10.49
CA LEU A 406 -4.36 32.47 9.58
C LEU A 406 -3.47 31.23 9.78
N ILE A 407 -3.28 30.46 8.71
CA ILE A 407 -2.59 29.17 8.73
C ILE A 407 -1.63 29.01 7.56
N PHE A 408 -0.61 28.17 7.76
CA PHE A 408 0.30 27.71 6.71
C PHE A 408 0.48 26.19 6.75
N ASP A 409 0.93 25.62 5.62
CA ASP A 409 1.13 24.17 5.43
C ASP A 409 -0.10 23.30 5.75
N HIS A 410 -1.28 23.91 5.64
CA HIS A 410 -2.57 23.23 5.63
C HIS A 410 -2.78 22.48 4.30
N GLN A 411 -3.89 21.74 4.20
CA GLN A 411 -4.36 21.24 2.91
C GLN A 411 -5.74 21.81 2.57
N MET A 412 -5.98 21.97 1.27
CA MET A 412 -7.21 22.49 0.72
C MET A 412 -7.58 21.70 -0.53
N VAL A 413 -8.85 21.29 -0.63
CA VAL A 413 -9.40 20.55 -1.78
C VAL A 413 -10.77 21.13 -2.19
N MET A 414 -11.12 21.02 -3.46
CA MET A 414 -12.37 21.53 -4.02
C MET A 414 -13.26 20.36 -4.46
N ASP A 415 -14.50 20.32 -3.95
CA ASP A 415 -15.59 19.54 -4.53
C ASP A 415 -16.34 20.44 -5.53
N CYS A 416 -15.99 20.30 -6.81
CA CYS A 416 -16.58 21.12 -7.88
C CYS A 416 -18.09 20.90 -8.03
N ASP A 417 -18.57 19.68 -7.77
CA ASP A 417 -19.97 19.32 -7.94
C ASP A 417 -20.83 19.88 -6.82
N ALA A 418 -20.38 19.65 -5.57
CA ALA A 418 -21.01 20.19 -4.37
C ALA A 418 -20.79 21.70 -4.21
N GLN A 419 -19.85 22.29 -4.95
CA GLN A 419 -19.45 23.69 -4.83
C GLN A 419 -18.97 24.03 -3.40
N ALA A 420 -18.10 23.17 -2.87
CA ALA A 420 -17.58 23.25 -1.51
C ALA A 420 -16.06 23.10 -1.48
N ILE A 421 -15.39 23.93 -0.69
CA ILE A 421 -13.95 23.83 -0.43
C ILE A 421 -13.77 23.25 0.97
N TYR A 422 -12.89 22.27 1.13
CA TYR A 422 -12.54 21.69 2.42
C TYR A 422 -11.10 22.08 2.78
N VAL A 423 -10.89 22.50 4.03
CA VAL A 423 -9.60 22.96 4.56
C VAL A 423 -9.32 22.22 5.87
N PHE A 424 -8.15 21.58 5.97
CA PHE A 424 -7.74 20.86 7.17
C PHE A 424 -6.33 21.21 7.61
N GLY A 425 -6.13 21.29 8.93
CA GLY A 425 -4.81 21.37 9.54
C GLY A 425 -4.10 22.69 9.27
N GLY A 426 -2.77 22.62 9.30
CA GLY A 426 -1.88 23.78 9.24
C GLY A 426 -1.53 24.32 10.63
N ARG A 427 -0.37 24.99 10.73
CA ARG A 427 0.01 25.73 11.94
C ARG A 427 -0.59 27.13 11.90
N VAL A 428 -1.08 27.57 13.04
CA VAL A 428 -1.66 28.91 13.20
C VAL A 428 -0.54 29.94 13.30
N VAL A 429 -0.72 31.08 12.64
CA VAL A 429 0.16 32.24 12.71
C VAL A 429 -0.54 33.33 13.51
N ASP A 430 -0.09 33.55 14.74
CA ASP A 430 -0.65 34.56 15.66
C ASP A 430 0.43 35.33 16.42
N GLY A 431 1.70 35.18 16.04
CA GLY A 431 2.87 35.79 16.67
C GLY A 431 3.40 35.05 17.90
N ASP A 432 2.69 34.04 18.42
CA ASP A 432 3.16 33.22 19.53
C ASP A 432 3.76 31.89 19.02
N TRP A 433 5.07 31.92 18.73
CA TRP A 433 5.81 30.76 18.25
C TRP A 433 6.22 29.77 19.35
N ASN A 434 6.01 30.11 20.63
CA ASN A 434 6.38 29.25 21.75
C ASN A 434 5.42 28.06 21.92
N SER A 435 4.19 28.19 21.42
CA SER A 435 3.19 27.13 21.50
C SER A 435 2.77 26.67 20.11
N SER A 436 2.76 25.35 19.91
CA SER A 436 2.32 24.76 18.64
C SER A 436 0.80 24.73 18.55
N LYS A 437 0.22 25.69 17.84
CA LYS A 437 -1.22 25.79 17.57
C LYS A 437 -1.56 25.27 16.18
N TYR A 438 -2.65 24.52 16.07
CA TYR A 438 -3.13 23.93 14.81
C TYR A 438 -4.59 24.28 14.54
N SER A 439 -4.97 24.26 13.26
CA SER A 439 -6.36 24.44 12.82
C SER A 439 -7.06 23.10 12.58
N GLY A 440 -8.39 23.08 12.76
CA GLY A 440 -9.26 21.92 12.54
C GLY A 440 -9.74 21.75 11.09
N LEU A 441 -10.86 21.05 10.92
CA LEU A 441 -11.51 20.79 9.62
C LEU A 441 -12.67 21.76 9.38
N TYR A 442 -12.56 22.53 8.30
CA TYR A 442 -13.56 23.49 7.86
C TYR A 442 -14.03 23.18 6.44
N SER A 443 -15.23 23.66 6.10
CA SER A 443 -15.70 23.75 4.73
C SER A 443 -16.24 25.14 4.42
N TYR A 444 -16.05 25.60 3.19
CA TYR A 444 -16.62 26.82 2.64
C TYR A 444 -17.59 26.48 1.51
N SER A 445 -18.84 26.92 1.63
CA SER A 445 -19.82 26.82 0.55
C SER A 445 -19.66 27.99 -0.39
N VAL A 446 -19.25 27.71 -1.63
CA VAL A 446 -19.07 28.73 -2.68
C VAL A 446 -20.40 29.41 -3.00
N ARG A 447 -21.51 28.65 -2.98
CA ARG A 447 -22.84 29.17 -3.29
C ARG A 447 -23.37 30.15 -2.25
N THR A 448 -23.14 29.87 -0.97
CA THR A 448 -23.70 30.68 0.13
C THR A 448 -22.69 31.62 0.77
N SER A 449 -21.42 31.53 0.37
CA SER A 449 -20.29 32.28 0.94
C SER A 449 -20.18 32.15 2.45
N LYS A 450 -20.35 30.94 2.98
CA LYS A 450 -20.34 30.65 4.42
C LYS A 450 -19.37 29.54 4.76
N TRP A 451 -18.68 29.71 5.89
CA TRP A 451 -17.87 28.68 6.51
C TRP A 451 -18.69 27.80 7.45
N LYS A 452 -18.29 26.54 7.56
CA LYS A 452 -18.79 25.56 8.52
C LYS A 452 -17.61 24.79 9.09
N MET A 453 -17.46 24.77 10.40
CA MET A 453 -16.52 23.90 11.10
C MET A 453 -17.13 22.51 11.26
N HIS A 454 -16.37 21.48 10.88
CA HIS A 454 -16.78 20.08 11.04
C HIS A 454 -16.12 19.42 12.24
N GLN A 455 -14.82 19.68 12.43
CA GLN A 455 -14.05 19.20 13.57
C GLN A 455 -13.19 20.34 14.15
N PRO A 456 -13.22 20.55 15.47
CA PRO A 456 -12.25 21.42 16.13
C PRO A 456 -10.85 20.80 16.10
N ASN A 457 -9.85 21.56 16.56
CA ASN A 457 -8.50 21.02 16.77
C ASN A 457 -8.55 19.78 17.70
N ASP A 458 -7.72 18.77 17.42
CA ASP A 458 -7.53 17.57 18.25
C ASP A 458 -8.79 16.72 18.51
N SER A 459 -9.66 16.62 17.50
CA SER A 459 -10.84 15.76 17.52
C SER A 459 -10.54 14.35 16.98
N ALA A 460 -11.45 13.78 16.18
CA ALA A 460 -11.34 12.42 15.64
C ALA A 460 -10.09 12.25 14.75
N ILE A 461 -9.68 13.29 14.01
CA ILE A 461 -8.40 13.32 13.31
C ILE A 461 -7.48 14.32 14.01
N PRO A 462 -6.30 13.88 14.50
CA PRO A 462 -5.32 14.78 15.10
C PRO A 462 -4.93 15.91 14.14
N SER A 463 -4.93 17.16 14.60
CA SER A 463 -4.53 18.28 13.74
C SER A 463 -3.01 18.32 13.57
N ARG A 464 -2.58 18.81 12.41
CA ARG A 464 -1.22 18.60 11.87
C ARG A 464 -0.94 19.57 10.73
N PHE A 465 0.32 19.72 10.34
CA PHE A 465 0.73 20.52 9.18
C PHE A 465 1.67 19.72 8.28
N GLY A 466 1.87 20.15 7.03
CA GLY A 466 2.73 19.46 6.07
C GLY A 466 2.23 18.07 5.63
N HIS A 467 0.99 17.73 5.99
CA HIS A 467 0.31 16.47 5.69
C HIS A 467 -0.25 16.46 4.27
N SER A 468 -0.72 15.29 3.83
CA SER A 468 -1.46 15.12 2.58
C SER A 468 -2.96 14.99 2.84
N MET A 469 -3.77 15.59 1.97
CA MET A 469 -5.22 15.44 1.95
C MET A 469 -5.71 15.39 0.51
N VAL A 470 -6.50 14.38 0.19
CA VAL A 470 -7.15 14.23 -1.12
C VAL A 470 -8.63 13.90 -0.95
N LEU A 471 -9.44 14.24 -1.95
CA LEU A 471 -10.90 14.06 -1.94
C LEU A 471 -11.31 13.09 -3.05
N ASP A 472 -11.99 12.01 -2.68
CA ASP A 472 -12.81 11.24 -3.61
C ASP A 472 -14.25 11.76 -3.52
N ASN A 473 -14.66 12.55 -4.51
CA ASN A 473 -15.98 13.18 -4.54
C ASN A 473 -17.11 12.17 -4.80
N GLU A 474 -16.84 11.05 -5.47
CA GLU A 474 -17.84 10.00 -5.74
C GLU A 474 -18.25 9.27 -4.46
N SER A 475 -17.27 9.01 -3.58
CA SER A 475 -17.51 8.35 -2.29
C SER A 475 -17.71 9.33 -1.13
N HIS A 476 -17.56 10.64 -1.38
CA HIS A 476 -17.59 11.72 -0.37
C HIS A 476 -16.60 11.48 0.78
N MET A 477 -15.40 11.00 0.45
CA MET A 477 -14.35 10.66 1.40
C MET A 477 -13.15 11.59 1.27
N LEU A 478 -12.71 12.15 2.41
CA LEU A 478 -11.41 12.79 2.55
C LEU A 478 -10.39 11.78 3.10
N TYR A 479 -9.28 11.60 2.41
CA TYR A 479 -8.15 10.83 2.92
C TYR A 479 -7.09 11.78 3.46
N ILE A 480 -6.78 11.70 4.75
CA ILE A 480 -5.85 12.58 5.46
C ILE A 480 -4.76 11.73 6.09
N PHE A 481 -3.50 12.01 5.76
CA PHE A 481 -2.40 11.17 6.22
C PHE A 481 -1.06 11.91 6.30
N ALA A 482 -0.17 11.31 7.08
CA ALA A 482 1.19 11.80 7.30
C ALA A 482 1.25 13.24 7.84
N GLY A 483 2.36 13.92 7.58
CA GLY A 483 2.64 15.28 8.04
C GLY A 483 3.39 15.31 9.36
N GLN A 484 3.32 16.45 10.02
CA GLN A 484 4.02 16.69 11.27
C GLN A 484 3.03 17.21 12.32
N ARG A 485 3.25 16.74 13.54
CA ARG A 485 2.62 17.27 14.74
C ARG A 485 3.67 17.35 15.83
N GLU A 486 3.83 18.53 16.41
CA GLU A 486 4.93 18.86 17.32
C GLU A 486 6.26 18.56 16.62
N ASP A 487 7.16 17.82 17.28
CA ASP A 487 8.45 17.42 16.72
C ASP A 487 8.42 16.04 16.05
N LYS A 488 7.22 15.47 15.86
CA LYS A 488 7.05 14.10 15.31
C LYS A 488 6.49 14.13 13.89
N TYR A 489 7.16 13.39 13.02
CA TYR A 489 6.60 13.00 11.72
C TYR A 489 5.63 11.84 11.90
N LEU A 490 4.51 11.92 11.20
CA LEU A 490 3.43 10.95 11.26
C LEU A 490 3.45 10.05 10.02
N SER A 491 3.04 8.81 10.22
CA SER A 491 2.73 7.84 9.17
C SER A 491 1.37 7.19 9.43
N ASP A 492 0.46 7.94 10.03
CA ASP A 492 -0.94 7.57 10.23
C ASP A 492 -1.79 7.96 9.01
N MET A 493 -2.96 7.35 8.87
CA MET A 493 -3.89 7.63 7.78
C MET A 493 -5.34 7.45 8.23
N TYR A 494 -6.17 8.42 7.85
CA TYR A 494 -7.58 8.48 8.17
C TYR A 494 -8.41 8.63 6.90
N ALA A 495 -9.58 7.98 6.87
CA ALA A 495 -10.67 8.27 5.94
C ALA A 495 -11.76 9.01 6.70
N TYR A 496 -12.18 10.16 6.19
CA TYR A 496 -13.22 10.98 6.77
C TYR A 496 -14.42 11.07 5.82
N ASN A 497 -15.56 10.59 6.28
CA ASN A 497 -16.80 10.64 5.53
C ASN A 497 -17.49 11.98 5.76
N ILE A 498 -17.62 12.76 4.70
CA ILE A 498 -18.18 14.12 4.72
C ILE A 498 -19.67 14.09 5.09
N ASN A 499 -20.42 13.10 4.63
CA ASN A 499 -21.86 13.01 4.82
C ASN A 499 -22.24 12.68 6.27
N THR A 500 -21.50 11.76 6.89
CA THR A 500 -21.75 11.32 8.27
C THR A 500 -20.93 12.09 9.31
N ASN A 501 -19.98 12.94 8.89
CA ASN A 501 -19.03 13.64 9.76
C ASN A 501 -18.27 12.69 10.70
N SER A 502 -17.87 11.52 10.19
CA SER A 502 -17.17 10.48 10.96
C SER A 502 -15.81 10.17 10.35
N ALA A 503 -14.79 10.02 11.20
CA ALA A 503 -13.46 9.56 10.80
C ALA A 503 -13.26 8.08 11.12
N MET A 504 -12.58 7.38 10.23
CA MET A 504 -12.08 6.02 10.41
C MET A 504 -10.56 6.05 10.31
N GLU A 505 -9.87 5.56 11.33
CA GLU A 505 -8.43 5.30 11.25
C GLU A 505 -8.19 4.09 10.36
N LEU A 506 -7.49 4.29 9.24
CA LEU A 506 -7.11 3.22 8.32
C LEU A 506 -5.79 2.59 8.77
N PHE A 507 -4.84 3.43 9.18
CA PHE A 507 -3.54 3.00 9.70
C PHE A 507 -3.12 3.91 10.84
N ALA A 508 -2.80 3.33 12.01
CA ALA A 508 -2.06 4.04 13.05
C ALA A 508 -0.60 4.29 12.64
N ASN A 509 -0.03 3.39 11.84
CA ASN A 509 1.27 3.52 11.20
C ASN A 509 1.30 2.66 9.92
N PHE A 510 1.19 3.28 8.74
CA PHE A 510 1.21 2.57 7.47
C PHE A 510 2.61 2.08 7.09
N SER A 511 3.69 2.61 7.66
CA SER A 511 5.06 2.12 7.44
C SER A 511 5.21 0.67 7.92
N ASN A 512 4.57 0.34 9.04
CA ASN A 512 4.50 -1.04 9.55
C ASN A 512 3.69 -2.00 8.66
N ASN A 513 2.93 -1.45 7.70
CA ASN A 513 2.07 -2.19 6.78
C ASN A 513 2.58 -2.12 5.33
N GLY A 514 3.89 -1.88 5.15
CA GLY A 514 4.54 -1.82 3.84
C GLY A 514 4.33 -0.52 3.07
N GLY A 515 3.90 0.56 3.75
CA GLY A 515 3.85 1.92 3.20
C GLY A 515 5.12 2.73 3.45
N PRO A 516 5.15 4.00 3.02
CA PRO A 516 6.32 4.86 3.17
C PRO A 516 6.66 5.13 4.64
N ASP A 517 7.92 5.45 4.91
CA ASP A 517 8.34 5.97 6.21
C ASP A 517 7.81 7.39 6.45
N ALA A 518 7.66 7.75 7.73
CA ALA A 518 7.33 9.11 8.13
C ALA A 518 8.45 10.08 7.67
N CYS A 519 8.10 11.10 6.89
CA CYS A 519 9.07 12.01 6.29
C CYS A 519 8.59 13.46 6.26
N PHE A 520 9.53 14.38 5.99
CA PHE A 520 9.23 15.81 5.93
C PHE A 520 8.51 16.15 4.62
N THR A 521 7.27 16.61 4.75
CA THR A 521 6.33 16.96 3.66
C THR A 521 6.09 15.83 2.66
N GLN A 522 4.85 15.35 2.64
CA GLN A 522 4.37 14.46 1.60
C GLN A 522 3.36 15.23 0.75
N ARG A 523 3.44 15.03 -0.56
CA ARG A 523 2.43 15.52 -1.49
C ARG A 523 1.73 14.33 -2.12
N ALA A 524 0.42 14.45 -2.29
CA ALA A 524 -0.38 13.39 -2.84
C ALA A 524 -1.41 13.92 -3.84
N VAL A 525 -1.70 13.09 -4.83
CA VAL A 525 -2.77 13.29 -5.81
C VAL A 525 -3.59 12.01 -5.92
N LEU A 526 -4.80 12.11 -6.48
CA LEU A 526 -5.77 11.03 -6.53
C LEU A 526 -6.15 10.72 -7.98
N ASP A 527 -6.15 9.44 -8.34
CA ASP A 527 -6.87 8.92 -9.51
C ASP A 527 -8.13 8.21 -9.01
N LYS A 528 -9.29 8.85 -9.21
CA LYS A 528 -10.59 8.32 -8.75
C LYS A 528 -11.11 7.15 -9.59
N GLU A 529 -10.72 7.04 -10.86
CA GLU A 529 -11.13 5.93 -11.73
C GLU A 529 -10.39 4.65 -11.35
N LEU A 530 -9.09 4.77 -11.05
CA LEU A 530 -8.27 3.63 -10.62
C LEU A 530 -8.39 3.35 -9.11
N LYS A 531 -9.00 4.27 -8.35
CA LYS A 531 -9.04 4.27 -6.87
C LYS A 531 -7.62 4.17 -6.27
N GLU A 532 -6.75 5.06 -6.74
CA GLU A 532 -5.34 5.14 -6.33
C GLU A 532 -4.95 6.53 -5.83
N ILE A 533 -4.13 6.58 -4.77
CA ILE A 533 -3.45 7.78 -4.29
C ILE A 533 -1.97 7.67 -4.65
N TYR A 534 -1.43 8.67 -5.34
CA TYR A 534 0.00 8.75 -5.66
C TYR A 534 0.69 9.70 -4.71
N THR A 535 1.68 9.20 -3.98
CA THR A 535 2.38 9.93 -2.91
C THR A 535 3.84 10.15 -3.27
N PHE A 536 4.28 11.40 -3.17
CA PHE A 536 5.64 11.86 -3.41
C PHE A 536 6.28 12.24 -2.08
N CYS A 537 7.25 11.44 -1.64
CA CYS A 537 7.91 11.61 -0.36
C CYS A 537 9.04 12.63 -0.46
N GLY A 538 9.11 13.54 0.52
CA GLY A 538 10.22 14.48 0.67
C GLY A 538 11.45 13.85 1.34
N LEU A 539 12.39 14.71 1.74
CA LEU A 539 13.65 14.31 2.37
C LEU A 539 13.38 13.72 3.78
N THR A 540 13.88 12.52 4.04
CA THR A 540 13.81 11.87 5.37
C THR A 540 14.96 12.35 6.26
N ARG A 541 14.68 12.58 7.55
CA ARG A 541 15.72 12.83 8.58
C ARG A 541 16.09 11.52 9.25
N THR A 542 17.36 11.12 9.22
CA THR A 542 17.85 10.06 10.11
C THR A 542 17.84 10.56 11.56
N GLN A 543 17.06 9.92 12.42
CA GLN A 543 17.22 10.05 13.87
C GLN A 543 18.49 9.29 14.28
N ASN A 544 19.62 9.99 14.42
CA ASN A 544 20.63 9.68 15.44
C ASN A 544 21.66 10.80 15.60
N LEU A 545 21.80 11.26 16.85
CA LEU A 545 22.81 12.14 17.48
C LEU A 545 23.49 13.23 16.64
N GLY A 546 23.11 14.49 16.93
CA GLY A 546 24.01 15.65 16.78
C GLY A 546 23.99 16.35 15.42
N SER A 547 23.08 17.32 15.28
CA SER A 547 23.21 18.52 14.43
C SER A 547 23.50 18.39 12.92
N LEU A 548 23.35 17.24 12.27
CA LEU A 548 23.47 17.16 10.80
C LEU A 548 22.31 16.39 10.16
N THR A 549 21.55 17.10 9.33
CA THR A 549 20.49 16.56 8.47
C THR A 549 21.13 15.69 7.39
N VAL A 550 21.04 14.36 7.50
CA VAL A 550 21.46 13.46 6.43
C VAL A 550 20.26 13.13 5.55
N LEU A 551 20.37 13.49 4.28
CA LEU A 551 19.40 13.27 3.23
C LEU A 551 19.50 11.81 2.77
N ARG A 552 18.43 11.01 2.87
CA ARG A 552 18.37 9.81 2.03
C ARG A 552 18.05 10.20 0.60
N SER A 553 18.80 9.65 -0.36
CA SER A 553 18.71 10.01 -1.78
C SER A 553 17.66 9.20 -2.56
N ASP A 554 16.94 8.28 -1.92
CA ASP A 554 15.88 7.50 -2.53
C ASP A 554 14.55 8.24 -2.37
N ALA A 555 14.22 9.10 -3.33
CA ALA A 555 12.86 9.64 -3.47
C ALA A 555 11.91 8.51 -3.88
N LEU A 556 11.41 7.76 -2.89
CA LEU A 556 10.46 6.69 -3.13
C LEU A 556 9.07 7.28 -3.32
N ASN A 557 8.53 7.07 -4.52
CA ASN A 557 7.15 7.40 -4.85
C ASN A 557 6.27 6.18 -4.57
N TRP A 558 5.05 6.38 -4.11
CA TRP A 558 4.18 5.30 -3.65
C TRP A 558 2.79 5.39 -4.28
N VAL A 559 2.16 4.23 -4.47
CA VAL A 559 0.74 4.07 -4.77
C VAL A 559 0.05 3.49 -3.55
N TYR A 560 -1.07 4.07 -3.16
CA TYR A 560 -2.01 3.48 -2.23
C TYR A 560 -3.34 3.19 -2.93
N ARG A 561 -3.75 1.91 -2.95
CA ARG A 561 -5.01 1.46 -3.52
C ARG A 561 -6.07 1.39 -2.43
N TYR A 562 -7.15 2.14 -2.60
CA TYR A 562 -8.17 2.36 -1.55
C TYR A 562 -9.55 1.79 -1.87
N ALA A 563 -9.66 0.98 -2.92
CA ALA A 563 -10.89 0.23 -3.24
C ALA A 563 -11.27 -0.78 -2.14
N GLU A 564 -10.28 -1.27 -1.39
CA GLU A 564 -10.44 -2.13 -0.22
C GLU A 564 -10.11 -1.33 1.04
N ILE A 565 -10.58 -1.80 2.21
CA ILE A 565 -10.30 -1.18 3.51
C ILE A 565 -9.52 -2.19 4.37
N PRO A 566 -8.33 -1.83 4.91
CA PRO A 566 -7.68 -0.52 4.89
C PRO A 566 -6.86 -0.26 3.60
N GLY A 567 -7.02 -1.05 2.53
CA GLY A 567 -6.31 -0.84 1.26
C GLY A 567 -4.86 -1.32 1.29
N LYS A 568 -4.11 -1.07 0.21
CA LYS A 568 -2.74 -1.58 0.06
C LYS A 568 -1.76 -0.54 -0.48
N TRP A 569 -0.62 -0.40 0.19
CA TRP A 569 0.52 0.38 -0.27
C TRP A 569 1.41 -0.43 -1.20
N THR A 570 1.98 0.22 -2.22
CA THR A 570 2.94 -0.39 -3.14
C THR A 570 3.90 0.68 -3.64
N GLU A 571 5.19 0.37 -3.67
CA GLU A 571 6.23 1.27 -4.16
C GLU A 571 6.14 1.43 -5.69
N ILE A 572 6.36 2.65 -6.19
CA ILE A 572 6.50 2.94 -7.62
C ILE A 572 7.96 2.73 -8.01
N LEU A 573 8.19 1.82 -8.96
CA LEU A 573 9.53 1.50 -9.42
C LEU A 573 10.12 2.62 -10.31
N PRO A 574 11.45 2.82 -10.29
CA PRO A 574 12.12 3.72 -11.21
C PRO A 574 12.12 3.17 -12.66
N PRO A 575 12.42 4.00 -13.67
CA PRO A 575 12.54 3.58 -15.07
C PRO A 575 13.48 2.37 -15.26
N VAL A 576 13.29 1.57 -16.32
CA VAL A 576 14.21 0.46 -16.62
C VAL A 576 15.54 1.08 -17.03
N GLN A 577 16.58 0.92 -16.22
CA GLN A 577 17.94 1.29 -16.62
C GLN A 577 18.38 0.33 -17.73
N THR A 578 18.28 0.76 -18.98
CA THR A 578 18.96 0.07 -20.09
C THR A 578 20.45 0.16 -19.83
N ALA A 579 21.14 -0.98 -19.80
CA ALA A 579 22.58 -1.04 -19.55
C ALA A 579 23.31 0.01 -20.43
N PRO A 580 24.15 0.88 -19.84
CA PRO A 580 24.87 1.85 -20.64
C PRO A 580 25.78 1.10 -21.63
N SER A 581 25.71 1.50 -22.90
CA SER A 581 26.70 1.04 -23.88
C SER A 581 28.10 1.37 -23.36
N PRO A 582 29.08 0.45 -23.39
CA PRO A 582 30.41 0.66 -22.81
C PRO A 582 31.28 1.72 -23.54
N GLN A 583 30.68 2.63 -24.32
CA GLN A 583 31.37 3.66 -25.10
C GLN A 583 30.90 5.10 -24.85
N SER A 584 29.98 5.37 -23.91
CA SER A 584 29.65 6.75 -23.53
C SER A 584 30.45 7.16 -22.28
N ALA A 585 31.41 8.06 -22.45
CA ALA A 585 32.04 8.79 -21.35
C ALA A 585 30.97 9.45 -20.44
N PRO A 586 31.26 9.74 -19.17
CA PRO A 586 30.34 10.46 -18.30
C PRO A 586 30.23 11.91 -18.78
N SER A 587 29.36 12.15 -19.77
CA SER A 587 28.89 13.50 -20.05
C SER A 587 27.99 13.95 -18.91
N SER A 588 28.05 15.24 -18.58
CA SER A 588 27.15 16.00 -17.69
C SER A 588 25.68 16.00 -18.15
N ALA A 589 25.13 14.82 -18.43
CA ALA A 589 23.75 14.65 -18.84
C ALA A 589 22.84 15.12 -17.69
N ALA A 590 21.87 15.96 -18.02
CA ALA A 590 20.83 16.36 -17.08
C ALA A 590 20.21 15.12 -16.42
N PRO A 591 19.83 15.18 -15.13
CA PRO A 591 19.23 14.03 -14.46
C PRO A 591 17.99 13.57 -15.23
N ASN A 592 17.80 12.25 -15.37
CA ASN A 592 16.65 11.67 -16.07
C ASN A 592 15.37 11.66 -15.22
N GLU A 593 15.46 12.12 -13.97
CA GLU A 593 14.36 12.17 -13.00
C GLU A 593 14.54 13.36 -12.03
N PRO A 594 13.47 13.80 -11.35
CA PRO A 594 13.56 14.88 -10.37
C PRO A 594 14.43 14.47 -9.18
N LEU A 595 15.29 15.38 -8.73
CA LEU A 595 16.01 15.22 -7.46
C LEU A 595 15.05 15.08 -6.27
N PRO A 596 15.41 14.32 -5.22
CA PRO A 596 14.70 14.32 -3.94
C PRO A 596 14.54 15.75 -3.40
N ARG A 597 13.33 16.10 -2.95
CA ARG A 597 12.98 17.50 -2.63
C ARG A 597 11.81 17.63 -1.67
N TYR A 598 11.77 18.72 -0.93
CA TYR A 598 10.62 19.12 -0.12
C TYR A 598 10.05 20.47 -0.57
N ALA A 599 8.89 20.86 -0.04
CA ALA A 599 8.20 22.12 -0.38
C ALA A 599 7.96 22.33 -1.90
N HIS A 600 7.94 21.23 -2.67
CA HIS A 600 7.50 21.19 -4.05
C HIS A 600 5.96 21.13 -4.12
N GLN A 601 5.41 21.32 -5.32
CA GLN A 601 4.00 21.09 -5.60
C GLN A 601 3.81 20.10 -6.73
N VAL A 602 2.68 19.41 -6.68
CA VAL A 602 2.21 18.51 -7.72
C VAL A 602 0.76 18.78 -8.05
N VAL A 603 0.40 18.60 -9.31
CA VAL A 603 -0.99 18.56 -9.78
C VAL A 603 -1.18 17.36 -10.68
N TYR A 604 -2.42 16.89 -10.82
CA TYR A 604 -2.74 15.69 -11.58
C TYR A 604 -3.80 15.97 -12.64
N ASP A 605 -3.48 15.56 -13.87
CA ASP A 605 -4.44 15.50 -14.96
C ASP A 605 -5.00 14.09 -15.07
N GLU A 606 -6.27 13.95 -14.71
CA GLU A 606 -6.98 12.68 -14.74
C GLU A 606 -7.23 12.19 -16.17
N GLY A 607 -7.42 13.10 -17.14
CA GLY A 607 -7.70 12.72 -18.52
C GLY A 607 -6.49 12.10 -19.22
N THR A 608 -5.29 12.60 -18.92
CA THR A 608 -4.03 12.08 -19.49
C THR A 608 -3.26 11.17 -18.54
N LYS A 609 -3.75 10.98 -17.30
CA LYS A 609 -3.10 10.21 -16.23
C LYS A 609 -1.67 10.69 -15.93
N THR A 610 -1.47 12.01 -15.98
CA THR A 610 -0.15 12.64 -15.86
C THR A 610 -0.05 13.48 -14.59
N VAL A 611 1.02 13.29 -13.83
CA VAL A 611 1.39 14.15 -12.71
C VAL A 611 2.36 15.21 -13.19
N TYR A 612 2.15 16.47 -12.80
CA TYR A 612 3.08 17.56 -13.04
C TYR A 612 3.71 18.01 -11.73
N MET A 613 5.02 18.19 -11.69
CA MET A 613 5.78 18.58 -10.49
C MET A 613 6.67 19.78 -10.78
N HIS A 614 6.63 20.80 -9.92
CA HIS A 614 7.46 22.00 -10.04
C HIS A 614 8.23 22.34 -8.76
N GLY A 615 9.47 22.78 -8.95
CA GLY A 615 10.29 23.47 -7.96
C GLY A 615 10.54 22.68 -6.67
N GLY A 616 10.66 23.39 -5.55
CA GLY A 616 10.98 22.83 -4.24
C GLY A 616 12.45 23.01 -3.84
N ASN A 617 12.86 22.29 -2.80
CA ASN A 617 14.18 22.42 -2.20
C ASN A 617 14.86 21.04 -2.06
N ALA A 618 16.06 20.91 -2.61
CA ALA A 618 16.85 19.68 -2.61
C ALA A 618 17.82 19.55 -1.41
N GLY A 619 17.78 20.46 -0.44
CA GLY A 619 18.67 20.46 0.73
C GLY A 619 20.03 21.11 0.46
N LEU A 620 21.03 20.82 1.30
CA LEU A 620 22.36 21.44 1.21
C LEU A 620 23.16 20.84 0.04
N GLY A 621 23.73 21.68 -0.81
CA GLY A 621 24.57 21.23 -1.94
C GLY A 621 25.87 20.57 -1.47
N SER A 622 26.19 19.38 -2.01
CA SER A 622 27.54 18.83 -1.92
C SER A 622 28.47 19.70 -2.76
N GLY A 623 29.49 20.32 -2.15
CA GLY A 623 30.39 21.30 -2.77
C GLY A 623 31.36 20.77 -3.85
N ASN A 624 30.90 19.91 -4.76
CA ASN A 624 31.68 19.35 -5.87
C ASN A 624 31.05 19.66 -7.24
N ASP A 625 30.59 20.90 -7.46
CA ASP A 625 30.35 21.38 -8.83
C ASP A 625 31.56 22.21 -9.25
N GLU A 626 32.42 21.57 -10.04
CA GLU A 626 33.66 22.12 -10.58
C GLU A 626 33.37 23.24 -11.58
N GLY A 627 33.80 24.46 -11.26
CA GLY A 627 33.63 25.61 -12.14
C GLY A 627 34.25 26.90 -11.62
N MET A 628 35.41 26.84 -10.95
CA MET A 628 36.21 28.04 -10.68
C MET A 628 37.69 27.69 -10.78
N GLU A 629 38.37 28.30 -11.75
CA GLU A 629 39.79 28.12 -12.03
C GLU A 629 40.64 28.39 -10.78
N ARG A 630 41.46 27.41 -10.41
CA ARG A 630 42.50 27.55 -9.38
C ARG A 630 43.55 28.55 -9.85
N ARG A 631 43.67 29.67 -9.16
CA ARG A 631 44.94 30.40 -9.07
C ARG A 631 45.61 30.07 -7.74
N GLU A 632 46.72 29.35 -7.85
CA GLU A 632 47.61 29.04 -6.75
C GLU A 632 48.26 30.30 -6.17
N GLY A 633 48.33 30.37 -4.85
CA GLY A 633 49.10 31.36 -4.10
C GLY A 633 49.07 31.00 -2.63
N SER A 634 50.10 30.31 -2.16
CA SER A 634 50.33 30.03 -0.74
C SER A 634 50.61 31.34 0.01
N PHE A 635 50.06 31.52 1.22
CA PHE A 635 50.76 32.18 2.32
C PHE A 635 50.09 31.89 3.67
N SER A 636 50.95 31.57 4.65
CA SER A 636 50.70 31.41 6.07
C SER A 636 50.44 32.74 6.77
N GLY A 637 49.54 32.81 7.76
CA GLY A 637 49.45 33.97 8.65
C GLY A 637 48.28 33.95 9.62
N GLU A 638 48.60 34.03 10.90
CA GLU A 638 47.72 34.16 12.07
C GLU A 638 47.01 35.54 12.20
N PHE A 639 45.93 35.54 12.99
CA PHE A 639 45.21 36.65 13.67
C PHE A 639 44.38 37.67 12.86
N GLY A 640 43.06 37.63 13.12
CA GLY A 640 42.19 38.81 13.25
C GLY A 640 41.46 39.28 11.99
N GLU A 641 40.36 38.61 11.62
CA GLU A 641 39.39 39.14 10.63
C GLU A 641 38.06 39.48 11.32
N THR A 642 37.55 40.68 11.05
CA THR A 642 36.28 41.18 11.58
C THR A 642 35.09 40.71 10.73
N GLU A 643 33.86 40.71 11.25
CA GLU A 643 32.66 40.24 10.53
C GLU A 643 32.40 40.98 9.21
N GLU A 644 32.87 42.23 9.06
CA GLU A 644 32.77 42.96 7.80
C GLU A 644 33.66 42.37 6.69
N ASP A 645 34.83 41.80 7.04
CA ASP A 645 35.72 41.13 6.07
C ASP A 645 35.15 39.79 5.58
N ARG A 646 34.33 39.12 6.40
CA ARG A 646 33.60 37.89 5.99
C ARG A 646 32.50 38.17 4.98
N ARG A 647 31.79 39.31 5.12
CA ARG A 647 30.77 39.75 4.15
C ARG A 647 31.37 40.14 2.80
N ALA A 648 32.59 40.69 2.79
CA ALA A 648 33.27 41.08 1.56
C ALA A 648 33.81 39.90 0.72
N ARG A 649 33.99 38.70 1.31
CA ARG A 649 34.51 37.50 0.64
C ARG A 649 33.45 36.48 0.21
N GLY A 650 32.17 36.74 0.42
CA GLY A 650 31.09 35.85 -0.05
C GLY A 650 31.11 34.43 0.55
N LEU A 651 31.65 34.26 1.76
CA LEU A 651 31.74 32.98 2.47
C LEU A 651 30.58 32.75 3.47
N ASP A 652 29.41 33.35 3.22
CA ASP A 652 28.13 32.93 3.82
C ASP A 652 27.32 32.21 2.74
N GLY A 653 27.56 30.91 2.61
CA GLY A 653 27.05 30.11 1.49
C GLY A 653 26.66 28.69 1.86
N THR A 654 26.10 28.47 3.05
CA THR A 654 25.40 27.21 3.41
C THR A 654 23.93 27.24 2.94
N GLY A 655 23.67 27.82 1.77
CA GLY A 655 22.31 28.01 1.24
C GLY A 655 21.69 26.72 0.72
N GLU A 656 20.50 26.38 1.20
CA GLU A 656 19.72 25.27 0.65
C GLU A 656 19.43 25.46 -0.85
N ARG A 657 19.51 24.37 -1.63
CA ARG A 657 19.38 24.38 -3.09
C ARG A 657 17.91 24.38 -3.51
N ARG A 658 17.38 25.55 -3.86
CA ARG A 658 16.06 25.70 -4.48
C ARG A 658 16.09 25.37 -5.97
N LEU A 659 14.95 24.89 -6.46
CA LEU A 659 14.78 24.40 -7.82
C LEU A 659 13.66 25.16 -8.55
N ASP A 660 13.81 25.25 -9.86
CA ASP A 660 12.93 25.88 -10.87
C ASP A 660 12.53 24.86 -11.95
N ASP A 661 12.82 23.58 -11.73
CA ASP A 661 12.58 22.54 -12.71
C ASP A 661 11.12 22.10 -12.72
N PHE A 662 10.65 21.79 -13.92
CA PHE A 662 9.29 21.36 -14.17
C PHE A 662 9.29 19.99 -14.85
N TRP A 663 8.44 19.09 -14.36
CA TRP A 663 8.44 17.68 -14.75
C TRP A 663 7.02 17.18 -14.97
N SER A 664 6.87 16.26 -15.92
CA SER A 664 5.70 15.38 -16.03
C SER A 664 6.09 13.94 -15.70
N MET A 665 5.21 13.21 -15.01
CA MET A 665 5.32 11.79 -14.73
C MET A 665 4.08 11.05 -15.23
N THR A 666 4.29 9.94 -15.93
CA THR A 666 3.25 8.95 -16.21
C THR A 666 3.61 7.62 -15.56
N LEU A 667 2.60 6.89 -15.10
CA LEU A 667 2.79 5.54 -14.57
C LEU A 667 2.52 4.50 -15.66
N SER A 668 3.45 3.56 -15.80
CA SER A 668 3.32 2.41 -16.70
C SER A 668 3.19 1.12 -15.89
N ARG A 669 2.34 0.21 -16.34
CA ARG A 669 2.19 -1.14 -15.80
C ARG A 669 2.43 -2.15 -16.93
N PRO A 670 2.74 -3.42 -16.62
CA PRO A 670 2.80 -4.46 -17.64
C PRO A 670 1.54 -4.43 -18.50
N ALA A 671 1.68 -4.60 -19.81
CA ALA A 671 0.53 -4.71 -20.71
C ALA A 671 0.03 -6.16 -20.74
N SER A 672 -1.23 -6.39 -21.14
CA SER A 672 -1.78 -7.75 -21.30
C SER A 672 -0.94 -8.62 -22.24
N LYS A 673 -0.27 -8.02 -23.23
CA LYS A 673 0.68 -8.71 -24.13
C LYS A 673 1.84 -9.37 -23.36
N GLU A 674 2.32 -8.75 -22.30
CA GLU A 674 3.40 -9.28 -21.47
C GLU A 674 2.94 -10.48 -20.65
N ILE A 675 1.70 -10.44 -20.12
CA ILE A 675 1.09 -11.61 -19.48
C ILE A 675 0.96 -12.77 -20.47
N ILE A 676 0.47 -12.49 -21.68
CA ILE A 676 0.34 -13.51 -22.73
C ILE A 676 1.70 -14.10 -23.08
N ARG A 677 2.76 -13.28 -23.20
CA ARG A 677 4.13 -13.74 -23.44
C ARG A 677 4.59 -14.71 -22.34
N ARG A 678 4.49 -14.31 -21.07
CA ARG A 678 4.88 -15.13 -19.91
C ARG A 678 4.09 -16.44 -19.83
N ALA A 679 2.78 -16.37 -20.04
CA ALA A 679 1.92 -17.55 -20.07
C ALA A 679 2.29 -18.50 -21.23
N THR A 680 2.58 -17.94 -22.41
CA THR A 680 3.01 -18.71 -23.58
C THR A 680 4.37 -19.37 -23.34
N TYR A 681 5.31 -18.68 -22.69
CA TYR A 681 6.60 -19.24 -22.31
C TYR A 681 6.42 -20.49 -21.43
N GLU A 682 5.59 -20.44 -20.39
CA GLU A 682 5.32 -21.60 -19.52
C GLU A 682 4.63 -22.76 -20.26
N ILE A 683 3.70 -22.47 -21.17
CA ILE A 683 3.04 -23.48 -22.01
C ILE A 683 4.06 -24.17 -22.92
N ARG A 684 4.88 -23.40 -23.65
CA ARG A 684 5.89 -23.93 -24.58
C ARG A 684 6.99 -24.67 -23.84
N LYS A 685 7.36 -24.22 -22.64
CA LYS A 685 8.30 -24.90 -21.75
C LYS A 685 7.80 -26.29 -21.36
N GLN A 686 6.52 -26.43 -21.03
CA GLN A 686 5.92 -27.72 -20.74
C GLN A 686 5.80 -28.60 -21.99
N GLN A 687 5.38 -28.04 -23.13
CA GLN A 687 5.37 -28.75 -24.40
C GLN A 687 6.75 -29.34 -24.72
N PHE A 688 7.81 -28.54 -24.57
CA PHE A 688 9.19 -28.97 -24.79
C PHE A 688 9.59 -30.13 -23.86
N ARG A 689 9.22 -30.10 -22.57
CA ARG A 689 9.49 -31.20 -21.64
C ARG A 689 8.84 -32.52 -22.07
N GLU A 690 7.61 -32.44 -22.58
CA GLU A 690 6.90 -33.62 -23.08
C GLU A 690 7.51 -34.13 -24.39
N MET A 691 7.92 -33.24 -25.29
CA MET A 691 8.65 -33.61 -26.50
C MET A 691 9.97 -34.35 -26.20
N CYS A 692 10.68 -33.98 -25.13
CA CYS A 692 11.90 -34.67 -24.70
C CYS A 692 11.64 -36.03 -24.05
N SER A 693 10.44 -36.23 -23.48
CA SER A 693 10.07 -37.47 -22.78
C SER A 693 9.51 -38.56 -23.72
N ASP A 694 9.02 -38.16 -24.89
CA ASP A 694 8.49 -39.07 -25.90
C ASP A 694 9.63 -39.67 -26.75
N ALA A 695 9.97 -40.93 -26.50
CA ALA A 695 11.01 -41.67 -27.23
C ALA A 695 10.74 -41.79 -28.75
N SER A 696 9.51 -41.52 -29.20
CA SER A 696 9.15 -41.50 -30.62
C SER A 696 9.48 -40.17 -31.32
N GLN A 697 9.67 -39.08 -30.56
CA GLN A 697 10.05 -37.79 -31.10
C GLN A 697 11.57 -37.67 -31.26
N ASN A 698 12.00 -37.27 -32.45
CA ASN A 698 13.41 -37.02 -32.75
C ASN A 698 13.90 -35.83 -31.89
N GLN A 699 14.94 -36.03 -31.07
CA GLN A 699 15.58 -35.00 -30.24
C GLN A 699 15.93 -33.72 -31.03
N VAL A 700 16.20 -33.84 -32.34
CA VAL A 700 16.43 -32.71 -33.25
C VAL A 700 15.20 -31.78 -33.36
N LYS A 701 13.98 -32.35 -33.36
CA LYS A 701 12.73 -31.57 -33.38
C LYS A 701 12.55 -30.79 -32.07
N ALA A 702 12.79 -31.43 -30.93
CA ALA A 702 12.72 -30.77 -29.62
C ALA A 702 13.75 -29.63 -29.51
N LEU A 703 15.00 -29.85 -29.96
CA LEU A 703 16.02 -28.80 -30.00
C LEU A 703 15.63 -27.64 -30.94
N THR A 704 15.03 -27.95 -32.09
CA THR A 704 14.55 -26.91 -33.02
C THR A 704 13.43 -26.08 -32.40
N PHE A 705 12.51 -26.74 -31.68
CA PHE A 705 11.42 -26.08 -30.97
C PHE A 705 11.94 -25.16 -29.85
N LEU A 706 12.92 -25.62 -29.05
CA LEU A 706 13.56 -24.80 -28.02
C LEU A 706 14.18 -23.52 -28.62
N ARG A 707 14.93 -23.66 -29.72
CA ARG A 707 15.67 -22.57 -30.36
C ARG A 707 14.79 -21.56 -31.10
N LYS A 708 13.61 -21.96 -31.57
CA LYS A 708 12.72 -21.09 -32.36
C LYS A 708 11.51 -20.65 -31.56
N GLU A 709 10.73 -21.61 -31.08
CA GLU A 709 9.43 -21.35 -30.48
C GLU A 709 9.57 -20.88 -29.03
N VAL A 710 10.33 -21.59 -28.19
CA VAL A 710 10.52 -21.18 -26.78
C VAL A 710 11.33 -19.88 -26.73
N TYR A 711 12.47 -19.82 -27.43
CA TYR A 711 13.33 -18.64 -27.50
C TYR A 711 12.56 -17.36 -27.83
N SER A 712 11.64 -17.40 -28.80
CA SER A 712 10.86 -16.22 -29.22
C SER A 712 9.97 -15.62 -28.11
N THR A 713 9.71 -16.37 -27.05
CA THR A 713 8.86 -15.95 -25.94
C THR A 713 9.65 -15.56 -24.70
N VAL A 714 10.98 -15.68 -24.69
CA VAL A 714 11.81 -15.40 -23.51
C VAL A 714 12.17 -13.92 -23.43
N ASP A 715 12.04 -13.31 -22.25
CA ASP A 715 12.68 -12.02 -21.97
C ASP A 715 14.14 -12.26 -21.58
N HIS A 716 15.05 -12.00 -22.52
CA HIS A 716 16.48 -12.16 -22.29
C HIS A 716 17.11 -11.06 -21.43
N ASN A 717 16.37 -9.99 -21.12
CA ASN A 717 16.81 -8.97 -20.18
C ASN A 717 16.50 -9.35 -18.72
N ASP A 718 15.59 -10.29 -18.50
CA ASP A 718 15.36 -10.88 -17.18
C ASP A 718 16.41 -11.97 -16.91
N PRO A 719 17.33 -11.78 -15.95
CA PRO A 719 18.37 -12.76 -15.66
C PRO A 719 17.82 -14.10 -15.14
N VAL A 720 16.67 -14.08 -14.44
CA VAL A 720 16.01 -15.27 -13.90
C VAL A 720 15.39 -16.07 -15.03
N GLU A 721 14.63 -15.40 -15.90
CA GLU A 721 13.98 -16.05 -17.05
C GLU A 721 15.03 -16.59 -18.03
N ALA A 722 16.08 -15.82 -18.30
CA ALA A 722 17.20 -16.26 -19.14
C ALA A 722 17.97 -17.44 -18.54
N ALA A 723 18.11 -17.54 -17.21
CA ALA A 723 18.71 -18.69 -16.54
C ALA A 723 17.83 -19.93 -16.63
N ASP A 724 16.53 -19.79 -16.40
CA ASP A 724 15.56 -20.87 -16.50
C ASP A 724 15.47 -21.42 -17.93
N TYR A 725 15.47 -20.56 -18.96
CA TYR A 725 15.55 -20.98 -20.37
C TYR A 725 16.81 -21.80 -20.65
N ARG A 726 17.97 -21.36 -20.14
CA ARG A 726 19.23 -22.11 -20.29
C ARG A 726 19.17 -23.48 -19.62
N ALA A 727 18.52 -23.58 -18.47
CA ALA A 727 18.37 -24.83 -17.74
C ALA A 727 17.54 -25.88 -18.51
N LEU A 728 16.66 -25.47 -19.44
CA LEU A 728 15.85 -26.40 -20.25
C LEU A 728 16.67 -27.38 -21.09
N LEU A 729 17.89 -27.01 -21.48
CA LEU A 729 18.82 -27.90 -22.19
C LEU A 729 19.09 -29.20 -21.43
N THR A 730 19.03 -29.19 -20.10
CA THR A 730 19.24 -30.39 -19.28
C THR A 730 18.25 -31.51 -19.61
N HIS A 731 17.00 -31.17 -19.97
CA HIS A 731 15.96 -32.15 -20.30
C HIS A 731 16.24 -32.92 -21.60
N LEU A 732 17.01 -32.34 -22.54
CA LEU A 732 17.44 -33.04 -23.77
C LEU A 732 18.48 -34.13 -23.48
N LEU A 733 19.23 -33.98 -22.38
CA LEU A 733 20.38 -34.83 -22.04
C LEU A 733 20.01 -35.95 -21.06
N MET A 734 18.77 -35.99 -20.56
CA MET A 734 18.32 -37.05 -19.66
C MET A 734 18.04 -38.34 -20.45
N PRO A 735 18.55 -39.51 -20.01
CA PRO A 735 18.26 -40.78 -20.68
C PRO A 735 16.77 -41.14 -20.52
N ALA A 736 16.14 -41.57 -21.62
CA ALA A 736 14.76 -42.03 -21.60
C ALA A 736 14.61 -43.23 -20.62
N PRO A 737 13.54 -43.27 -19.80
CA PRO A 737 13.34 -44.38 -18.87
C PRO A 737 13.22 -45.69 -19.65
N SER A 738 14.10 -46.65 -19.34
CA SER A 738 14.12 -47.97 -19.97
C SER A 738 12.84 -48.73 -19.60
N THR A 739 11.98 -48.98 -20.59
CA THR A 739 10.88 -49.95 -20.46
C THR A 739 11.48 -51.34 -20.13
N PRO A 740 11.05 -52.03 -19.07
CA PRO A 740 11.57 -53.35 -18.74
C PRO A 740 11.10 -54.35 -19.81
N SER A 741 12.02 -54.71 -20.70
CA SER A 741 11.86 -55.80 -21.66
C SER A 741 11.71 -57.11 -20.89
N ARG A 742 10.50 -57.67 -20.90
CA ARG A 742 10.21 -59.03 -20.43
C ARG A 742 10.98 -60.01 -21.33
N ARG A 743 12.05 -60.64 -20.81
CA ARG A 743 12.71 -61.78 -21.46
C ARG A 743 12.45 -63.09 -20.70
N PRO A 744 12.41 -64.23 -21.42
CA PRO A 744 11.96 -65.51 -20.89
C PRO A 744 13.06 -66.22 -20.09
N SER A 745 12.62 -67.15 -19.25
CA SER A 745 13.43 -68.05 -18.43
C SER A 745 14.35 -68.96 -19.24
N ASP A 746 15.49 -69.28 -18.62
CA ASP A 746 16.35 -70.49 -18.68
C ASP A 746 17.80 -69.96 -18.54
N GLY A 747 18.69 -70.38 -17.66
CA GLY A 747 18.95 -71.66 -17.01
C GLY A 747 20.49 -71.70 -16.80
N GLU A 748 20.93 -71.99 -15.57
CA GLU A 748 22.27 -72.46 -15.17
C GLU A 748 23.50 -71.52 -15.10
N ALA A 749 23.90 -71.30 -13.84
CA ALA A 749 25.22 -71.53 -13.23
C ALA A 749 26.51 -70.86 -13.76
N GLY A 750 27.16 -70.11 -12.85
CA GLY A 750 28.60 -70.29 -12.64
C GLY A 750 29.48 -69.04 -12.61
N SER A 751 30.06 -68.80 -11.42
CA SER A 751 31.36 -68.18 -11.15
C SER A 751 31.51 -66.64 -11.06
N GLU A 752 31.94 -66.24 -9.86
CA GLU A 752 32.46 -64.93 -9.45
C GLU A 752 33.71 -64.48 -10.22
N PRO A 753 34.00 -63.16 -10.24
CA PRO A 753 35.13 -62.58 -10.98
C PRO A 753 36.41 -62.47 -10.13
N PRO A 754 37.62 -62.43 -10.73
CA PRO A 754 38.82 -62.14 -9.97
C PRO A 754 39.02 -60.62 -9.79
N ARG A 755 39.17 -60.23 -8.53
CA ARG A 755 39.73 -58.94 -8.08
C ARG A 755 41.25 -58.92 -8.23
N LYS A 756 41.81 -57.75 -8.60
CA LYS A 756 43.11 -57.14 -8.21
C LYS A 756 43.38 -55.97 -9.19
N ARG A 757 43.91 -54.79 -8.85
CA ARG A 757 44.47 -54.22 -7.62
C ARG A 757 44.62 -52.69 -7.80
N SER A 758 44.23 -51.92 -6.76
CA SER A 758 44.91 -50.73 -6.14
C SER A 758 45.69 -49.72 -7.03
N ARG A 759 45.25 -48.44 -7.18
CA ARG A 759 45.45 -47.22 -6.31
C ARG A 759 46.69 -46.37 -6.74
N PRO A 760 46.89 -45.09 -6.29
CA PRO A 760 45.98 -43.99 -5.90
C PRO A 760 46.47 -42.55 -6.30
N SER A 761 45.61 -41.52 -6.22
CA SER A 761 45.91 -40.11 -5.79
C SER A 761 44.68 -39.19 -6.06
N THR A 762 43.80 -38.95 -5.06
CA THR A 762 43.63 -37.72 -4.22
C THR A 762 42.52 -36.76 -4.70
N PRO A 763 41.85 -35.99 -3.81
CA PRO A 763 40.43 -36.20 -3.50
C PRO A 763 39.51 -34.98 -3.66
N GLU A 764 38.21 -35.33 -3.73
CA GLU A 764 36.98 -34.67 -3.24
C GLU A 764 36.99 -33.18 -2.87
N ASP A 765 36.05 -32.44 -3.48
CA ASP A 765 35.27 -31.41 -2.78
C ASP A 765 33.79 -31.58 -3.13
N THR A 766 33.02 -31.96 -2.11
CA THR A 766 31.59 -32.24 -2.17
C THR A 766 30.88 -31.05 -1.55
N TRP A 767 30.09 -30.33 -2.34
CA TRP A 767 29.23 -29.26 -1.84
C TRP A 767 27.89 -29.84 -1.41
N THR A 768 27.66 -29.89 -0.11
CA THR A 768 26.34 -30.04 0.52
C THR A 768 26.00 -28.73 1.22
N SER A 769 24.73 -28.32 1.16
CA SER A 769 24.20 -27.21 1.95
C SER A 769 22.78 -27.56 2.37
N GLU A 770 22.70 -28.27 3.50
CA GLU A 770 21.53 -28.28 4.38
C GLU A 770 21.98 -27.60 5.68
N LEU A 771 21.20 -26.61 6.14
CA LEU A 771 21.28 -26.05 7.47
C LEU A 771 20.02 -26.47 8.22
N GLY A 772 20.20 -27.18 9.33
CA GLY A 772 19.15 -27.54 10.27
C GLY A 772 18.92 -26.47 11.35
N ILE A 773 17.80 -26.61 12.05
CA ILE A 773 17.63 -26.17 13.43
C ILE A 773 16.97 -27.34 14.19
N ASP A 774 17.64 -27.76 15.26
CA ASP A 774 17.37 -28.89 16.16
C ASP A 774 16.16 -28.69 17.08
N ILE A 775 15.71 -29.79 17.72
CA ILE A 775 15.51 -29.87 19.19
C ILE A 775 15.49 -31.36 19.64
N ASP A 776 16.31 -31.62 20.67
CA ASP A 776 16.60 -32.85 21.42
C ASP A 776 15.40 -33.61 22.00
N ILE A 777 15.48 -34.96 22.05
CA ILE A 777 15.10 -35.75 23.25
C ILE A 777 16.07 -36.95 23.42
N HIS A 778 16.49 -37.11 24.68
CA HIS A 778 17.48 -37.99 25.31
C HIS A 778 17.48 -39.50 25.01
N GLU A 779 18.69 -40.05 25.21
CA GLU A 779 19.09 -41.45 25.36
C GLU A 779 18.23 -42.27 26.35
N ASP A 780 18.01 -43.56 26.03
CA ASP A 780 18.44 -44.62 26.95
C ASP A 780 18.61 -45.99 26.26
N ARG A 781 19.70 -46.68 26.61
CA ARG A 781 20.12 -48.01 26.12
C ARG A 781 19.37 -49.12 26.85
N ALA A 782 18.82 -50.10 26.13
CA ALA A 782 18.77 -51.49 26.57
C ALA A 782 18.67 -52.47 25.38
N SER A 783 19.41 -53.56 25.49
CA SER A 783 19.75 -54.52 24.44
C SER A 783 18.79 -55.71 24.36
N THR A 784 18.75 -56.35 23.18
CA THR A 784 18.26 -57.72 22.80
C THR A 784 16.77 -57.92 22.43
N PRO A 785 16.42 -58.90 21.55
CA PRO A 785 17.13 -59.42 20.38
C PRO A 785 16.27 -59.39 19.08
N THR A 786 17.01 -59.38 17.97
CA THR A 786 16.67 -59.64 16.57
C THR A 786 15.31 -60.31 16.27
N LEU A 787 14.34 -59.49 15.84
CA LEU A 787 13.29 -59.91 14.90
C LEU A 787 13.43 -59.01 13.67
N ALA A 788 13.64 -59.64 12.51
CA ALA A 788 13.78 -58.94 11.24
C ALA A 788 12.54 -58.03 11.01
N PRO A 789 12.72 -56.73 10.74
CA PRO A 789 11.59 -55.92 10.29
C PRO A 789 11.26 -56.39 8.88
N THR A 790 10.11 -57.05 8.75
CA THR A 790 9.40 -57.14 7.49
C THR A 790 9.32 -55.75 6.89
N SER A 791 9.88 -55.59 5.68
CA SER A 791 9.78 -54.37 4.91
C SER A 791 8.32 -53.89 4.93
N PRO A 792 8.00 -52.66 5.38
CA PRO A 792 6.64 -52.18 5.30
C PRO A 792 6.25 -52.18 3.82
N ALA A 793 5.17 -52.89 3.49
CA ALA A 793 4.60 -52.88 2.15
C ALA A 793 4.44 -51.41 1.70
N PRO A 794 4.76 -51.07 0.45
CA PRO A 794 4.64 -49.69 -0.02
C PRO A 794 3.20 -49.23 0.21
N ARG A 795 3.01 -48.18 1.03
CA ARG A 795 1.69 -47.59 1.28
C ARG A 795 1.06 -47.25 -0.05
N ARG A 796 0.01 -47.99 -0.43
CA ARG A 796 -0.73 -47.78 -1.68
C ARG A 796 -1.35 -46.38 -1.60
N ALA A 797 -1.11 -45.54 -2.61
CA ALA A 797 -1.72 -44.21 -2.66
C ALA A 797 -3.25 -44.34 -2.59
N LEU A 798 -3.89 -43.51 -1.74
CA LEU A 798 -5.33 -43.57 -1.47
C LEU A 798 -6.17 -43.35 -2.75
N ILE A 799 -5.68 -42.50 -3.65
CA ILE A 799 -6.31 -42.20 -4.94
C ILE A 799 -5.33 -42.59 -6.06
N LYS A 800 -5.82 -43.37 -7.04
CA LYS A 800 -5.06 -43.72 -8.23
C LYS A 800 -5.25 -42.66 -9.32
N MET A 801 -4.19 -42.34 -10.05
CA MET A 801 -4.20 -41.35 -11.14
C MET A 801 -4.48 -41.99 -12.50
N GLU A 802 -5.43 -42.93 -12.53
CA GLU A 802 -5.89 -43.61 -13.75
C GLU A 802 -6.77 -42.67 -14.58
N GLU A 803 -6.92 -42.94 -15.88
CA GLU A 803 -7.73 -42.10 -16.79
C GLU A 803 -9.23 -42.24 -16.48
N ASP A 804 -9.90 -41.10 -16.32
CA ASP A 804 -11.34 -41.03 -16.03
C ASP A 804 -12.20 -41.22 -17.30
N ALA A 805 -13.48 -41.58 -17.13
CA ALA A 805 -14.39 -41.78 -18.26
C ALA A 805 -14.68 -40.48 -19.04
N GLU A 806 -14.82 -39.35 -18.35
CA GLU A 806 -15.03 -38.05 -18.97
C GLU A 806 -13.82 -37.63 -19.81
N GLU A 807 -12.61 -37.94 -19.35
CA GLU A 807 -11.38 -37.66 -20.10
C GLU A 807 -11.28 -38.49 -21.39
N ARG A 808 -11.64 -39.78 -21.32
CA ARG A 808 -11.70 -40.64 -22.51
C ARG A 808 -12.64 -40.08 -23.58
N GLY A 809 -13.76 -39.48 -23.18
CA GLY A 809 -14.73 -38.90 -24.11
C GLY A 809 -14.25 -37.63 -24.82
N LEU A 810 -13.26 -36.92 -24.26
CA LEU A 810 -12.73 -35.66 -24.79
C LEU A 810 -11.53 -35.84 -25.73
N ARG A 811 -11.10 -37.08 -25.94
CA ARG A 811 -9.89 -37.45 -26.67
C ARG A 811 -10.15 -37.39 -28.17
N LYS A 812 -9.29 -36.64 -28.90
CA LYS A 812 -9.45 -36.46 -30.36
C LYS A 812 -8.71 -37.51 -31.20
N ASP A 813 -7.57 -38.04 -30.72
CA ASP A 813 -6.85 -39.24 -31.17
C ASP A 813 -5.49 -39.28 -30.42
N GLY A 814 -5.07 -40.41 -29.84
CA GLY A 814 -3.77 -40.52 -29.14
C GLY A 814 -3.72 -41.52 -27.99
N ASN A 815 -2.60 -41.62 -27.28
CA ASN A 815 -2.40 -42.41 -26.04
C ASN A 815 -2.94 -41.70 -24.79
N PRO A 816 -3.30 -42.41 -23.71
CA PRO A 816 -3.89 -41.77 -22.53
C PRO A 816 -2.87 -40.86 -21.87
N VAL A 817 -3.30 -39.70 -21.35
CA VAL A 817 -2.40 -38.79 -20.63
C VAL A 817 -1.85 -39.55 -19.42
N SER A 818 -0.53 -39.62 -19.29
CA SER A 818 0.09 -40.28 -18.14
C SER A 818 -0.23 -39.48 -16.87
N GLY A 819 -0.29 -40.14 -15.72
CA GLY A 819 -0.53 -39.46 -14.44
C GLY A 819 0.51 -38.38 -14.13
N ASP A 820 1.75 -38.55 -14.62
CA ASP A 820 2.81 -37.55 -14.52
C ASP A 820 2.58 -36.35 -15.43
N ALA A 821 2.23 -36.57 -16.70
CA ALA A 821 1.92 -35.49 -17.64
C ALA A 821 0.71 -34.68 -17.16
N PHE A 822 -0.34 -35.35 -16.66
CA PHE A 822 -1.50 -34.70 -16.06
C PHE A 822 -1.08 -33.78 -14.91
N ARG A 823 -0.26 -34.27 -13.96
CA ARG A 823 0.24 -33.46 -12.83
C ARG A 823 1.06 -32.25 -13.30
N GLN A 824 1.96 -32.44 -14.25
CA GLN A 824 2.80 -31.36 -14.76
C GLN A 824 1.98 -30.28 -15.47
N ARG A 825 1.05 -30.68 -16.35
CA ARG A 825 0.14 -29.74 -17.04
C ARG A 825 -0.77 -29.01 -16.05
N THR A 826 -1.30 -29.70 -15.04
CA THR A 826 -2.08 -29.06 -13.96
C THR A 826 -1.24 -28.03 -13.22
N LYS A 827 0.05 -28.31 -12.93
CA LYS A 827 0.94 -27.33 -12.29
C LYS A 827 1.12 -26.07 -13.16
N VAL A 828 1.24 -26.22 -14.48
CA VAL A 828 1.29 -25.08 -15.40
C VAL A 828 -0.02 -24.31 -15.35
N PHE A 829 -1.16 -25.00 -15.44
CA PHE A 829 -2.49 -24.37 -15.35
C PHE A 829 -2.66 -23.56 -14.05
N GLU A 830 -2.30 -24.13 -12.90
CA GLU A 830 -2.33 -23.42 -11.61
C GLU A 830 -1.41 -22.19 -11.62
N GLY A 831 -0.22 -22.29 -12.23
CA GLY A 831 0.68 -21.16 -12.41
C GLY A 831 0.07 -20.03 -13.25
N LEU A 832 -0.70 -20.37 -14.29
CA LEU A 832 -1.40 -19.39 -15.12
C LEU A 832 -2.54 -18.69 -14.36
N MET A 833 -3.14 -19.34 -13.35
CA MET A 833 -4.21 -18.73 -12.53
C MET A 833 -3.72 -17.54 -11.70
N ALA A 834 -2.40 -17.41 -11.50
CA ALA A 834 -1.82 -16.23 -10.85
C ALA A 834 -2.10 -14.93 -11.62
N PHE A 835 -2.37 -15.00 -12.93
CA PHE A 835 -2.68 -13.84 -13.77
C PHE A 835 -4.17 -13.51 -13.86
N VAL A 836 -5.05 -14.44 -13.44
CA VAL A 836 -6.50 -14.28 -13.55
C VAL A 836 -7.03 -13.64 -12.26
N GLY A 837 -8.03 -12.77 -12.39
CA GLY A 837 -8.70 -12.16 -11.23
C GLY A 837 -9.38 -13.18 -10.31
N ASP A 838 -9.46 -12.88 -9.01
CA ASP A 838 -9.87 -13.83 -7.96
C ASP A 838 -11.31 -14.30 -8.14
N GLY A 839 -12.20 -13.44 -8.66
CA GLY A 839 -13.60 -13.79 -8.95
C GLY A 839 -13.81 -14.66 -10.20
N GLU A 840 -12.80 -14.81 -11.04
CA GLU A 840 -12.89 -15.53 -12.32
C GLU A 840 -12.08 -16.83 -12.36
N LYS A 841 -11.23 -17.07 -11.35
CA LYS A 841 -10.45 -18.30 -11.18
C LYS A 841 -11.03 -19.21 -10.10
N GLN A 842 -10.58 -20.46 -10.11
CA GLN A 842 -10.84 -21.40 -9.00
C GLN A 842 -10.22 -20.90 -7.68
N PRO A 843 -10.73 -21.32 -6.50
CA PRO A 843 -10.22 -20.87 -5.21
C PRO A 843 -8.70 -21.07 -5.05
N GLU A 844 -8.04 -20.18 -4.31
CA GLU A 844 -6.62 -20.32 -3.97
C GLU A 844 -6.39 -21.46 -2.95
N GLY A 845 -5.20 -22.06 -2.98
CA GLY A 845 -4.87 -23.20 -2.13
C GLY A 845 -5.61 -24.50 -2.52
N GLY A 846 -5.37 -25.56 -1.76
CA GLY A 846 -6.07 -26.83 -1.88
C GLY A 846 -7.10 -27.04 -0.77
N LEU A 847 -7.98 -28.04 -0.93
CA LEU A 847 -8.94 -28.45 0.10
C LEU A 847 -8.26 -28.78 1.45
N VAL A 848 -7.03 -29.32 1.41
CA VAL A 848 -6.25 -29.62 2.63
C VAL A 848 -5.79 -28.34 3.34
N ASP A 849 -5.31 -27.36 2.57
CA ASP A 849 -4.87 -26.07 3.11
C ASP A 849 -6.06 -25.33 3.72
N PHE A 850 -7.22 -25.38 3.06
CA PHE A 850 -8.47 -24.82 3.57
C PHE A 850 -8.89 -25.43 4.90
N VAL A 851 -8.79 -26.77 5.06
CA VAL A 851 -9.09 -27.46 6.33
C VAL A 851 -8.12 -27.05 7.45
N ASN A 852 -6.85 -26.81 7.12
CA ASN A 852 -5.85 -26.40 8.11
C ASN A 852 -5.98 -24.91 8.48
N ASN A 853 -6.48 -24.08 7.56
CA ASN A 853 -6.54 -22.62 7.68
C ASN A 853 -7.98 -22.10 7.82
N ILE A 854 -8.91 -22.91 8.33
CA ILE A 854 -10.29 -22.47 8.56
C ILE A 854 -10.26 -21.14 9.33
N GLY A 855 -9.51 -21.01 10.43
CA GLY A 855 -9.45 -19.73 11.17
C GLY A 855 -8.88 -18.49 10.43
N GLU A 856 -8.03 -18.63 9.41
CA GLU A 856 -7.36 -17.49 8.73
C GLU A 856 -7.99 -17.11 7.37
N SER A 857 -8.81 -17.99 6.81
CA SER A 857 -9.48 -17.80 5.52
C SER A 857 -10.85 -17.12 5.60
N TRP A 858 -11.41 -16.99 6.81
CA TRP A 858 -12.72 -16.38 7.06
C TRP A 858 -12.66 -14.92 7.51
#